data_AF-A0A1C9WWT2-F1
#
_entry.id   AF-A0A1C9WWT2-F1
#
_cell.length_a   1.000
_cell.length_b   1.000
_cell.length_c   1.000
_cell.angle_alpha   90.00
_cell.angle_beta   90.00
_cell.angle_gamma   90.00
#
_symmetry.space_group_name_H-M   'P 1'
#
loop_
_entity.id
_entity.type
_entity.pdbx_description
1 polymer ?
#
loop_
_entity_poly.entity_id
_entity_poly.type
_entity_poly.pdbx_seq_one_letter_code
_entity_poly.pdbx_strand_id
1 'polypeptide(L)'
;MPGFGVQGLDVSKYQAGINWQTEWNMGARFAYIKATEGNYYTSTTFSDQYLGSRAVGMIRGAYHFANPAASSGADQARIFVQKGGGWSADGYTLPPVLDFEGNPYAGQTIGGYYQGNTCYDMTPGELTSWARDFGSTVQALTGRLPVMYTTTSWWNYCTGGPTGFGDWPLWIARWPSSPSDNPGTLPSSWANYSFWQYSESGPFAGGGDSNVWNGDYASLKQFATGGVPAAASQAIAAVAAESTSLGAETSAIMCGQPQGGCYQDYQGGAIIWSAATGAHPTSGDIRAAWARTGFLTGFLGYPTSDVVCGQPGGGCYQDYQGGAIIWSPATGAHPTSGDIRAAWARTGFLTGFLAYPISDVVCGQPGGGCYQDYQGGAIIWSPTTGAHPSTGPTRTAWAKTGFLTGALGYPTSDLNCGLVNGGCYQDYQGGAIIWSPTTGAHPSTGPTRTAWAKTGFLTGALGYPTSDLNCGLVNGGCYQDYQGGAIIWSPTTGAHPSTGPTRTAWAKTGFLTGALGYPTSDLNCGLVNGGCYQDYQGGAIIWSPTTGAHPSTGPTRTAWAKTGFLTGALGYPTSDLNCGLVNGGCYQDYQGGAIIWSPTTGAHPSTGPTRTAWAKTGFLTGPLAYPTSDIVCGLVNGGCYQDYQGGAIIWSPTTGAHPSTGPIRTRWAALNFVDGPLGYPTGDVTCGQPGGGCYQDYQGGAIIWSPTTGAQPSLKGPIRDFWAATGFLTGPLGYPTTAQTCNPSGDLCTQQFAGGRISWTAARGAYIG
;
A
#
# COMPACT_ATOMS: atom_id res chain seq x y z
N MET A 1 10.74 -26.65 -39.43
CA MET A 1 10.64 -27.82 -38.53
C MET A 1 9.86 -27.39 -37.31
N PRO A 2 8.94 -28.21 -36.79
CA PRO A 2 8.29 -27.96 -35.50
C PRO A 2 9.31 -27.85 -34.36
N GLY A 3 9.07 -26.96 -33.40
CA GLY A 3 9.96 -26.75 -32.24
C GLY A 3 9.83 -27.80 -31.13
N PHE A 4 8.98 -28.80 -31.34
CA PHE A 4 8.63 -29.83 -30.38
C PHE A 4 8.76 -31.23 -30.99
N GLY A 5 8.61 -32.25 -30.13
CA GLY A 5 8.56 -33.63 -30.55
C GLY A 5 9.91 -34.18 -31.03
N VAL A 6 9.92 -35.47 -31.35
CA VAL A 6 11.10 -36.13 -31.93
C VAL A 6 11.00 -36.03 -33.44
N GLN A 7 12.04 -35.56 -34.11
CA GLN A 7 12.06 -35.43 -35.57
C GLN A 7 12.35 -36.77 -36.24
N GLY A 8 11.77 -36.98 -37.41
CA GLY A 8 11.99 -38.16 -38.25
C GLY A 8 11.62 -37.90 -39.71
N LEU A 9 11.69 -38.95 -40.50
CA LEU A 9 11.42 -38.91 -41.93
C LEU A 9 10.75 -40.20 -42.39
N ASP A 10 10.16 -40.16 -43.57
CA ASP A 10 9.75 -41.37 -44.27
C ASP A 10 10.26 -41.37 -45.71
N VAL A 11 10.57 -42.57 -46.20
CA VAL A 11 11.30 -42.72 -47.47
C VAL A 11 10.81 -43.93 -48.26
N SER A 12 11.03 -43.87 -49.57
CA SER A 12 10.72 -44.94 -50.50
C SER A 12 11.84 -45.10 -51.53
N LYS A 13 11.62 -45.91 -52.57
CA LYS A 13 12.56 -46.07 -53.69
C LYS A 13 12.93 -44.75 -54.40
N TYR A 14 12.13 -43.70 -54.25
CA TYR A 14 12.37 -42.40 -54.89
C TYR A 14 13.53 -41.64 -54.24
N GLN A 15 13.89 -41.96 -53.00
CA GLN A 15 15.06 -41.41 -52.30
C GLN A 15 16.23 -42.40 -52.35
N ALA A 16 16.95 -42.41 -53.49
CA ALA A 16 18.14 -43.26 -53.67
C ALA A 16 19.36 -42.69 -52.91
N GLY A 17 20.16 -43.57 -52.29
CA GLY A 17 21.47 -43.20 -51.74
C GLY A 17 21.44 -42.29 -50.51
N ILE A 18 20.47 -42.47 -49.61
CA ILE A 18 20.31 -41.65 -48.39
C ILE A 18 21.57 -41.75 -47.51
N ASN A 19 22.15 -40.60 -47.17
CA ASN A 19 23.19 -40.51 -46.15
C ASN A 19 22.54 -40.42 -44.77
N TRP A 20 22.27 -41.58 -44.17
CA TRP A 20 21.62 -41.68 -42.86
C TRP A 20 22.34 -40.94 -41.73
N GLN A 21 23.68 -40.82 -41.80
CA GLN A 21 24.44 -40.11 -40.79
C GLN A 21 24.18 -38.60 -40.87
N THR A 22 24.02 -38.06 -42.08
CA THR A 22 23.61 -36.67 -42.27
C THR A 22 22.22 -36.42 -41.68
N GLU A 23 21.24 -37.28 -41.97
CA GLU A 23 19.88 -37.16 -41.42
C GLU A 23 19.88 -37.20 -39.88
N TRP A 24 20.68 -38.11 -39.30
CA TRP A 24 20.88 -38.18 -37.85
C TRP A 24 21.47 -36.89 -37.28
N ASN A 25 22.50 -36.34 -37.93
CA ASN A 25 23.15 -35.11 -37.49
C ASN A 25 22.21 -33.89 -37.62
N MET A 26 21.26 -33.92 -38.56
CA MET A 26 20.21 -32.92 -38.71
C MET A 26 19.07 -33.05 -37.67
N GLY A 27 19.11 -34.10 -36.84
CA GLY A 27 18.18 -34.28 -35.71
C GLY A 27 17.15 -35.38 -35.89
N ALA A 28 17.12 -36.09 -37.03
CA ALA A 28 16.21 -37.22 -37.20
C ALA A 28 16.58 -38.37 -36.26
N ARG A 29 15.56 -38.98 -35.63
CA ARG A 29 15.71 -40.08 -34.67
C ARG A 29 14.81 -41.27 -34.97
N PHE A 30 13.88 -41.13 -35.92
CA PHE A 30 13.14 -42.26 -36.46
C PHE A 30 12.94 -42.19 -37.97
N ALA A 31 12.68 -43.35 -38.59
CA ALA A 31 12.35 -43.45 -40.00
C ALA A 31 11.23 -44.48 -40.28
N TYR A 32 10.32 -44.18 -41.20
CA TYR A 32 9.44 -45.19 -41.82
C TYR A 32 9.85 -45.43 -43.27
N ILE A 33 9.87 -46.70 -43.70
CA ILE A 33 10.37 -47.08 -45.02
C ILE A 33 9.28 -47.85 -45.79
N LYS A 34 9.02 -47.47 -47.05
CA LYS A 34 8.05 -48.19 -47.90
C LYS A 34 8.50 -49.63 -48.15
N ALA A 35 7.73 -50.60 -47.68
CA ALA A 35 8.02 -52.02 -47.91
C ALA A 35 7.27 -52.56 -49.14
N THR A 36 5.97 -52.32 -49.20
CA THR A 36 5.08 -52.93 -50.21
C THR A 36 3.99 -51.96 -50.65
N GLU A 37 3.36 -52.28 -51.77
CA GLU A 37 2.20 -51.58 -52.31
C GLU A 37 1.30 -52.58 -53.03
N GLY A 38 0.00 -52.55 -52.73
CA GLY A 38 -0.92 -53.57 -53.20
C GLY A 38 -0.44 -54.99 -52.86
N ASN A 39 -0.86 -55.97 -53.64
CA ASN A 39 -0.34 -57.34 -53.55
C ASN A 39 0.77 -57.63 -54.60
N TYR A 40 1.18 -56.63 -55.39
CA TYR A 40 2.04 -56.83 -56.57
C TYR A 40 3.40 -56.13 -56.49
N TYR A 41 3.59 -55.14 -55.63
CA TYR A 41 4.85 -54.41 -55.53
C TYR A 41 5.56 -54.67 -54.20
N THR A 42 6.87 -54.94 -54.27
CA THR A 42 7.80 -54.98 -53.15
C THR A 42 8.96 -54.06 -53.46
N SER A 43 9.32 -53.20 -52.50
CA SER A 43 10.39 -52.22 -52.68
C SER A 43 11.76 -52.89 -52.68
N THR A 44 12.50 -52.73 -53.77
CA THR A 44 13.87 -53.25 -53.91
C THR A 44 14.89 -52.52 -53.04
N THR A 45 14.59 -51.31 -52.58
CA THR A 45 15.46 -50.50 -51.71
C THR A 45 15.11 -50.60 -50.22
N PHE A 46 14.03 -51.31 -49.86
CA PHE A 46 13.55 -51.38 -48.48
C PHE A 46 14.64 -51.84 -47.51
N SER A 47 15.31 -52.97 -47.81
CA SER A 47 16.32 -53.55 -46.92
C SER A 47 17.47 -52.57 -46.63
N ASP A 48 17.99 -51.90 -47.66
CA ASP A 48 19.09 -50.96 -47.51
C ASP A 48 18.69 -49.72 -46.70
N GLN A 49 17.49 -49.21 -46.93
CA GLN A 49 16.96 -48.04 -46.19
C GLN A 49 16.61 -48.39 -44.74
N TYR A 50 16.00 -49.56 -44.51
CA TYR A 50 15.60 -50.02 -43.18
C TYR A 50 16.82 -50.35 -42.30
N LEU A 51 17.84 -51.00 -42.86
CA LEU A 51 19.08 -51.28 -42.13
C LEU A 51 19.98 -50.05 -42.01
N GLY A 52 20.04 -49.20 -43.04
CA GLY A 52 20.85 -47.97 -43.03
C GLY A 52 20.39 -46.97 -41.96
N SER A 53 19.08 -46.73 -41.84
CA SER A 53 18.52 -45.90 -40.77
C SER A 53 18.82 -46.48 -39.38
N ARG A 54 18.73 -47.81 -39.23
CA ARG A 54 19.06 -48.47 -37.96
C ARG A 54 20.54 -48.36 -37.61
N ALA A 55 21.44 -48.45 -38.59
CA ALA A 55 22.89 -48.43 -38.37
C ALA A 55 23.38 -47.12 -37.73
N VAL A 56 22.69 -45.99 -37.98
CA VAL A 56 22.99 -44.70 -37.34
C VAL A 56 22.23 -44.47 -36.02
N GLY A 57 21.44 -45.46 -35.59
CA GLY A 57 20.76 -45.45 -34.28
C GLY A 57 19.27 -45.13 -34.31
N MET A 58 18.66 -44.90 -35.48
CA MET A 58 17.24 -44.55 -35.55
C MET A 58 16.33 -45.70 -35.09
N ILE A 59 15.18 -45.31 -34.53
CA ILE A 59 14.00 -46.17 -34.39
C ILE A 59 13.35 -46.26 -35.78
N ARG A 60 12.99 -47.45 -36.25
CA ARG A 60 12.56 -47.64 -37.64
C ARG A 60 11.32 -48.49 -37.76
N GLY A 61 10.50 -48.20 -38.77
CA GLY A 61 9.31 -48.96 -39.12
C GLY A 61 9.17 -49.11 -40.63
N ALA A 62 8.17 -49.87 -41.02
CA ALA A 62 7.80 -50.02 -42.43
C ALA A 62 6.39 -49.47 -42.66
N TYR A 63 6.12 -49.02 -43.87
CA TYR A 63 4.77 -48.68 -44.32
C TYR A 63 4.37 -49.45 -45.58
N HIS A 64 3.06 -49.64 -45.72
CA HIS A 64 2.41 -50.25 -46.85
C HIS A 64 1.48 -49.24 -47.52
N PHE A 65 1.73 -48.91 -48.79
CA PHE A 65 0.83 -48.09 -49.58
C PHE A 65 -0.38 -48.93 -49.99
N ALA A 66 -1.55 -48.58 -49.47
CA ALA A 66 -2.77 -49.31 -49.71
C ALA A 66 -3.22 -49.19 -51.15
N ASN A 67 -3.68 -50.31 -51.72
CA ASN A 67 -4.36 -50.29 -53.01
C ASN A 67 -5.63 -51.15 -52.97
N PRO A 68 -6.74 -50.63 -52.43
CA PRO A 68 -7.97 -51.40 -52.23
C PRO A 68 -8.56 -52.00 -53.50
N ALA A 69 -8.32 -51.39 -54.67
CA ALA A 69 -8.78 -51.90 -55.96
C ALA A 69 -8.07 -53.20 -56.39
N ALA A 70 -6.89 -53.50 -55.83
CA ALA A 70 -6.08 -54.65 -56.25
C ALA A 70 -6.41 -55.96 -55.52
N SER A 71 -6.78 -55.92 -54.23
CA SER A 71 -7.02 -57.11 -53.39
C SER A 71 -7.60 -56.74 -52.03
N SER A 72 -7.98 -57.74 -51.22
CA SER A 72 -8.49 -57.54 -49.86
C SER A 72 -7.45 -56.92 -48.91
N GLY A 73 -7.93 -56.32 -47.82
CA GLY A 73 -7.06 -55.75 -46.79
C GLY A 73 -6.21 -56.82 -46.13
N ALA A 74 -6.80 -57.99 -45.85
CA ALA A 74 -6.08 -59.12 -45.27
C ALA A 74 -4.95 -59.64 -46.18
N ASP A 75 -5.17 -59.71 -47.50
CA ASP A 75 -4.13 -60.17 -48.43
C ASP A 75 -2.94 -59.21 -48.47
N GLN A 76 -3.22 -57.90 -48.52
CA GLN A 76 -2.17 -56.88 -48.49
C GLN A 76 -1.44 -56.85 -47.14
N ALA A 77 -2.16 -57.02 -46.03
CA ALA A 77 -1.57 -57.12 -44.69
C ALA A 77 -0.61 -58.31 -44.58
N ARG A 78 -0.99 -59.49 -45.09
CA ARG A 78 -0.12 -60.68 -45.08
C ARG A 78 1.16 -60.45 -45.88
N ILE A 79 1.04 -59.88 -47.08
CA ILE A 79 2.19 -59.57 -47.93
C ILE A 79 3.08 -58.53 -47.26
N PHE A 80 2.49 -57.47 -46.71
CA PHE A 80 3.23 -56.43 -46.00
C PHE A 80 4.02 -56.99 -44.82
N VAL A 81 3.37 -57.72 -43.91
CA VAL A 81 4.03 -58.31 -42.74
C VAL A 81 5.15 -59.27 -43.16
N GLN A 82 4.93 -60.08 -44.21
CA GLN A 82 5.94 -60.99 -44.74
C GLN A 82 7.16 -60.27 -45.37
N LYS A 83 6.96 -59.06 -45.93
CA LYS A 83 7.96 -58.36 -46.78
C LYS A 83 8.57 -57.12 -46.13
N GLY A 84 8.30 -56.85 -44.86
CA GLY A 84 8.96 -55.76 -44.12
C GLY A 84 8.14 -55.18 -42.97
N GLY A 85 6.82 -55.39 -42.95
CA GLY A 85 5.89 -54.93 -41.92
C GLY A 85 5.84 -55.79 -40.66
N GLY A 86 6.84 -56.64 -40.40
CA GLY A 86 6.94 -57.38 -39.14
C GLY A 86 7.26 -56.45 -37.96
N TRP A 87 6.88 -56.85 -36.75
CA TRP A 87 7.15 -56.09 -35.53
C TRP A 87 7.84 -56.94 -34.46
N SER A 88 8.68 -56.31 -33.64
CA SER A 88 9.34 -56.90 -32.48
C SER A 88 9.45 -55.88 -31.35
N ALA A 89 9.34 -56.34 -30.10
CA ALA A 89 9.45 -55.53 -28.88
C ALA A 89 10.88 -55.04 -28.54
N ASP A 90 11.74 -54.80 -29.53
CA ASP A 90 13.17 -54.50 -29.34
C ASP A 90 13.43 -53.02 -28.97
N GLY A 91 12.38 -52.19 -28.93
CA GLY A 91 12.46 -50.75 -28.69
C GLY A 91 13.03 -49.95 -29.85
N TYR A 92 13.21 -50.60 -31.00
CA TYR A 92 13.64 -49.97 -32.23
C TYR A 92 12.66 -50.22 -33.38
N THR A 93 11.76 -51.22 -33.29
CA THR A 93 10.77 -51.55 -34.33
C THR A 93 9.46 -50.82 -34.06
N LEU A 94 9.16 -49.84 -34.90
CA LEU A 94 7.87 -49.17 -34.86
C LEU A 94 6.75 -50.10 -35.35
N PRO A 95 5.52 -49.91 -34.86
CA PRO A 95 4.35 -50.60 -35.38
C PRO A 95 4.21 -50.44 -36.91
N PRO A 96 3.64 -51.42 -37.61
CA PRO A 96 3.48 -51.35 -39.06
C PRO A 96 2.53 -50.21 -39.45
N VAL A 97 2.81 -49.48 -40.53
CA VAL A 97 1.94 -48.39 -41.01
C VAL A 97 1.09 -48.85 -42.18
N LEU A 98 -0.21 -48.56 -42.11
CA LEU A 98 -1.10 -48.54 -43.26
C LEU A 98 -1.13 -47.12 -43.82
N ASP A 99 -0.59 -46.93 -45.01
CA ASP A 99 -0.67 -45.69 -45.78
C ASP A 99 -1.94 -45.73 -46.63
N PHE A 100 -2.98 -45.05 -46.15
CA PHE A 100 -4.34 -45.09 -46.66
C PHE A 100 -4.77 -43.70 -47.15
N GLU A 101 -4.45 -43.42 -48.40
CA GLU A 101 -4.63 -42.10 -48.98
C GLU A 101 -5.18 -42.11 -50.41
N GLY A 102 -5.31 -40.90 -50.97
CA GLY A 102 -5.84 -40.65 -52.31
C GLY A 102 -5.14 -41.46 -53.38
N ASN A 103 -5.92 -42.14 -54.21
CA ASN A 103 -5.41 -42.94 -55.31
C ASN A 103 -4.63 -42.07 -56.32
N PRO A 104 -3.29 -42.19 -56.41
CA PRO A 104 -2.49 -41.41 -57.34
C PRO A 104 -2.59 -41.96 -58.78
N TYR A 105 -3.22 -43.13 -58.95
CA TYR A 105 -3.32 -43.85 -60.21
C TYR A 105 -4.73 -43.78 -60.81
N ALA A 106 -5.52 -42.76 -60.47
CA ALA A 106 -6.90 -42.66 -60.90
C ALA A 106 -7.04 -42.83 -62.43
N GLY A 107 -7.89 -43.77 -62.86
CA GLY A 107 -8.12 -44.12 -64.26
C GLY A 107 -7.04 -44.97 -64.93
N GLN A 108 -6.02 -45.44 -64.21
CA GLN A 108 -4.92 -46.26 -64.75
C GLN A 108 -5.09 -47.75 -64.40
N THR A 109 -4.29 -48.61 -65.05
CA THR A 109 -4.16 -50.04 -64.69
C THR A 109 -2.74 -50.31 -64.23
N ILE A 110 -2.57 -50.66 -62.95
CA ILE A 110 -1.25 -50.93 -62.34
C ILE A 110 -1.26 -52.36 -61.78
N GLY A 111 -0.20 -53.12 -62.02
CA GLY A 111 -0.09 -54.50 -61.52
C GLY A 111 -1.16 -55.47 -62.08
N GLY A 112 -1.86 -55.08 -63.16
CA GLY A 112 -2.98 -55.84 -63.73
C GLY A 112 -4.37 -55.46 -63.21
N TYR A 113 -4.47 -54.46 -62.33
CA TYR A 113 -5.71 -54.02 -61.69
C TYR A 113 -6.09 -52.62 -62.16
N TYR A 114 -7.36 -52.44 -62.56
CA TYR A 114 -7.89 -51.10 -62.84
C TYR A 114 -8.07 -50.35 -61.52
N GLN A 115 -7.48 -49.16 -61.44
CA GLN A 115 -7.28 -48.46 -60.17
C GLN A 115 -8.48 -47.60 -59.73
N GLY A 116 -9.47 -47.40 -60.59
CA GLY A 116 -10.67 -46.62 -60.27
C GLY A 116 -10.43 -45.13 -60.08
N ASN A 117 -11.31 -44.44 -59.36
CA ASN A 117 -11.22 -43.01 -59.04
C ASN A 117 -10.34 -42.71 -57.80
N THR A 118 -10.39 -41.46 -57.29
CA THR A 118 -9.63 -41.03 -56.08
C THR A 118 -9.94 -41.83 -54.80
N CYS A 119 -11.12 -42.47 -54.76
CA CYS A 119 -11.59 -43.38 -53.72
C CYS A 119 -11.59 -44.85 -54.20
N TYR A 120 -10.77 -45.20 -55.20
CA TYR A 120 -10.61 -46.56 -55.74
C TYR A 120 -11.88 -47.17 -56.35
N ASP A 121 -12.85 -46.35 -56.77
CA ASP A 121 -14.21 -46.77 -57.19
C ASP A 121 -14.97 -47.57 -56.11
N MET A 122 -14.63 -47.36 -54.84
CA MET A 122 -15.26 -48.01 -53.69
C MET A 122 -16.13 -47.01 -52.91
N THR A 123 -17.17 -47.54 -52.26
CA THR A 123 -18.01 -46.76 -51.34
C THR A 123 -17.29 -46.51 -50.01
N PRO A 124 -17.70 -45.49 -49.24
CA PRO A 124 -17.22 -45.25 -47.87
C PRO A 124 -17.22 -46.48 -46.96
N GLY A 125 -18.28 -47.29 -47.02
CA GLY A 125 -18.42 -48.49 -46.21
C GLY A 125 -17.45 -49.61 -46.62
N GLU A 126 -17.20 -49.76 -47.93
CA GLU A 126 -16.24 -50.74 -48.45
C GLU A 126 -14.80 -50.38 -48.10
N LEU A 127 -14.41 -49.11 -48.25
CA LEU A 127 -13.08 -48.64 -47.85
C LEU A 127 -12.85 -48.79 -46.34
N THR A 128 -13.86 -48.46 -45.53
CA THR A 128 -13.81 -48.63 -44.08
C THR A 128 -13.66 -50.11 -43.69
N SER A 129 -14.43 -50.99 -44.34
CA SER A 129 -14.36 -52.44 -44.10
C SER A 129 -13.01 -53.01 -44.52
N TRP A 130 -12.48 -52.56 -45.65
CA TRP A 130 -11.17 -52.95 -46.17
C TRP A 130 -10.04 -52.55 -45.22
N ALA A 131 -10.07 -51.31 -44.70
CA ALA A 131 -9.09 -50.84 -43.73
C ALA A 131 -9.12 -51.69 -42.45
N ARG A 132 -10.31 -52.02 -41.93
CA ARG A 132 -10.45 -52.90 -40.75
C ARG A 132 -9.94 -54.31 -41.01
N ASP A 133 -10.21 -54.87 -42.18
CA ASP A 133 -9.71 -56.18 -42.60
C ASP A 133 -8.17 -56.22 -42.64
N PHE A 134 -7.54 -55.16 -43.18
CA PHE A 134 -6.09 -54.98 -43.13
C PHE A 134 -5.57 -54.93 -41.69
N GLY A 135 -6.09 -54.03 -40.86
CA GLY A 135 -5.53 -53.81 -39.53
C GLY A 135 -5.79 -54.93 -38.54
N SER A 136 -6.95 -55.59 -38.62
CA SER A 136 -7.20 -56.79 -37.81
C SER A 136 -6.22 -57.92 -38.18
N THR A 137 -5.91 -58.06 -39.48
CA THR A 137 -4.91 -59.02 -39.95
C THR A 137 -3.49 -58.64 -39.49
N VAL A 138 -3.09 -57.37 -39.58
CA VAL A 138 -1.79 -56.90 -39.05
C VAL A 138 -1.71 -57.15 -37.54
N GLN A 139 -2.76 -56.83 -36.79
CA GLN A 139 -2.80 -57.05 -35.35
C GLN A 139 -2.68 -58.54 -35.00
N ALA A 140 -3.37 -59.41 -35.73
CA ALA A 140 -3.27 -60.85 -35.53
C ALA A 140 -1.86 -61.38 -35.81
N LEU A 141 -1.16 -60.84 -36.81
CA LEU A 141 0.17 -61.30 -37.21
C LEU A 141 1.31 -60.70 -36.39
N THR A 142 1.12 -59.52 -35.81
CA THR A 142 2.20 -58.73 -35.18
C THR A 142 1.95 -58.39 -33.72
N GLY A 143 0.73 -58.57 -33.22
CA GLY A 143 0.30 -58.12 -31.89
C GLY A 143 0.12 -56.59 -31.78
N ARG A 144 0.22 -55.84 -32.89
CA ARG A 144 0.10 -54.38 -32.92
C ARG A 144 -0.99 -53.94 -33.88
N LEU A 145 -1.84 -53.00 -33.46
CA LEU A 145 -2.65 -52.24 -34.42
C LEU A 145 -1.71 -51.45 -35.33
N PRO A 146 -2.00 -51.35 -36.64
CA PRO A 146 -1.18 -50.54 -37.51
C PRO A 146 -1.37 -49.05 -37.20
N VAL A 147 -0.33 -48.27 -37.46
CA VAL A 147 -0.43 -46.81 -37.52
C VAL A 147 -1.17 -46.45 -38.80
N MET A 148 -2.19 -45.59 -38.71
CA MET A 148 -2.94 -45.10 -39.87
C MET A 148 -2.30 -43.84 -40.40
N TYR A 149 -1.73 -43.88 -41.60
CA TYR A 149 -1.35 -42.68 -42.35
C TYR A 149 -2.48 -42.25 -43.28
N THR A 150 -2.86 -40.96 -43.24
CA THR A 150 -3.91 -40.37 -44.09
C THR A 150 -3.85 -38.84 -44.08
N THR A 151 -4.62 -38.19 -44.95
CA THR A 151 -5.00 -36.77 -44.82
C THR A 151 -6.44 -36.62 -44.29
N THR A 152 -6.74 -35.52 -43.59
CA THR A 152 -8.10 -35.25 -43.06
C THR A 152 -9.14 -35.12 -44.18
N SER A 153 -8.79 -34.44 -45.27
CA SER A 153 -9.70 -34.20 -46.39
C SER A 153 -10.07 -35.49 -47.10
N TRP A 154 -9.08 -36.32 -47.43
CA TRP A 154 -9.32 -37.58 -48.11
C TRP A 154 -10.09 -38.56 -47.23
N TRP A 155 -9.70 -38.71 -45.96
CA TRP A 155 -10.40 -39.61 -45.03
C TRP A 155 -11.89 -39.25 -44.95
N ASN A 156 -12.21 -37.99 -44.68
CA ASN A 156 -13.60 -37.55 -44.54
C ASN A 156 -14.39 -37.73 -45.85
N TYR A 157 -13.77 -37.46 -47.00
CA TYR A 157 -14.42 -37.56 -48.29
C TYR A 157 -14.65 -39.02 -48.74
N CYS A 158 -13.59 -39.83 -48.77
CA CYS A 158 -13.66 -41.18 -49.34
C CYS A 158 -14.18 -42.23 -48.35
N THR A 159 -13.94 -42.08 -47.04
CA THR A 159 -14.42 -43.06 -46.04
C THR A 159 -15.70 -42.63 -45.32
N GLY A 160 -16.13 -41.38 -45.52
CA GLY A 160 -17.29 -40.81 -44.83
C GLY A 160 -17.02 -40.42 -43.37
N GLY A 161 -15.76 -40.41 -42.93
CA GLY A 161 -15.37 -40.04 -41.56
C GLY A 161 -15.91 -41.00 -40.49
N PRO A 162 -15.69 -42.33 -40.62
CA PRO A 162 -16.24 -43.30 -39.70
C PRO A 162 -15.65 -43.14 -38.30
N THR A 163 -16.40 -43.54 -37.29
CA THR A 163 -15.93 -43.68 -35.90
C THR A 163 -15.30 -45.07 -35.68
N GLY A 164 -14.61 -45.25 -34.56
CA GLY A 164 -14.06 -46.55 -34.15
C GLY A 164 -12.70 -46.92 -34.75
N PHE A 165 -11.90 -45.94 -35.17
CA PHE A 165 -10.46 -46.10 -35.42
C PHE A 165 -9.59 -45.38 -34.38
N GLY A 166 -10.18 -44.78 -33.33
CA GLY A 166 -9.44 -43.97 -32.34
C GLY A 166 -8.33 -44.72 -31.60
N ASP A 167 -8.40 -46.05 -31.52
CA ASP A 167 -7.36 -46.89 -30.92
C ASP A 167 -6.14 -47.11 -31.84
N TRP A 168 -6.24 -46.73 -33.11
CA TRP A 168 -5.16 -46.83 -34.07
C TRP A 168 -4.30 -45.57 -33.95
N PRO A 169 -2.97 -45.68 -33.78
CA PRO A 169 -2.10 -44.53 -33.80
C PRO A 169 -2.26 -43.76 -35.12
N LEU A 170 -2.53 -42.45 -35.04
CA LEU A 170 -2.69 -41.63 -36.23
C LEU A 170 -1.35 -41.03 -36.66
N TRP A 171 -1.05 -41.16 -37.94
CA TRP A 171 -0.04 -40.40 -38.64
C TRP A 171 -0.72 -39.47 -39.64
N ILE A 172 -0.86 -38.20 -39.28
CA ILE A 172 -1.59 -37.25 -40.11
C ILE A 172 -0.64 -36.54 -41.09
N ALA A 173 -1.01 -36.47 -42.36
CA ALA A 173 -0.34 -35.63 -43.35
C ALA A 173 -1.05 -34.28 -43.49
N ARG A 174 -0.32 -33.19 -43.19
CA ARG A 174 -0.83 -31.82 -43.27
C ARG A 174 0.32 -30.82 -43.37
N TRP A 175 0.31 -30.02 -44.43
CA TRP A 175 1.34 -29.01 -44.71
C TRP A 175 0.77 -27.59 -44.59
N PRO A 176 0.73 -26.99 -43.39
CA PRO A 176 0.18 -25.65 -43.23
C PRO A 176 1.06 -24.61 -43.93
N SER A 177 0.44 -23.62 -44.56
CA SER A 177 1.12 -22.54 -45.27
C SER A 177 1.90 -21.58 -44.35
N SER A 178 1.74 -21.72 -43.03
CA SER A 178 2.47 -21.01 -41.99
C SER A 178 2.85 -22.01 -40.88
N PRO A 179 4.01 -21.88 -40.20
CA PRO A 179 4.40 -22.78 -39.12
C PRO A 179 3.47 -22.63 -37.91
N SER A 180 2.41 -23.45 -37.83
CA SER A 180 1.43 -23.43 -36.75
C SER A 180 1.72 -24.41 -35.61
N ASP A 181 2.84 -25.14 -35.67
CA ASP A 181 3.19 -26.22 -34.73
C ASP A 181 2.01 -27.18 -34.43
N ASN A 182 1.11 -27.33 -35.41
CA ASN A 182 -0.16 -28.04 -35.26
C ASN A 182 -0.69 -28.48 -36.64
N PRO A 183 -1.13 -29.74 -36.81
CA PRO A 183 -1.71 -30.26 -38.04
C PRO A 183 -3.17 -29.82 -38.30
N GLY A 184 -3.76 -28.97 -37.46
CA GLY A 184 -5.16 -28.53 -37.54
C GLY A 184 -6.17 -29.64 -37.22
N THR A 185 -7.40 -29.48 -37.71
CA THR A 185 -8.49 -30.46 -37.49
C THR A 185 -8.11 -31.87 -37.97
N LEU A 186 -8.22 -32.85 -37.06
CA LEU A 186 -8.01 -34.27 -37.32
C LEU A 186 -9.31 -34.94 -37.82
N PRO A 187 -9.25 -36.11 -38.47
CA PRO A 187 -10.45 -36.89 -38.76
C PRO A 187 -11.18 -37.30 -37.47
N SER A 188 -12.51 -37.39 -37.53
CA SER A 188 -13.42 -37.55 -36.37
C SER A 188 -13.14 -38.77 -35.48
N SER A 189 -12.48 -39.81 -36.00
CA SER A 189 -12.08 -40.97 -35.22
C SER A 189 -11.00 -40.67 -34.17
N TRP A 190 -10.23 -39.59 -34.32
CA TRP A 190 -9.06 -39.30 -33.49
C TRP A 190 -9.16 -37.94 -32.79
N ALA A 191 -8.96 -37.97 -31.47
CA ALA A 191 -8.79 -36.75 -30.67
C ALA A 191 -7.36 -36.20 -30.70
N ASN A 192 -6.37 -37.02 -31.10
CA ASN A 192 -4.96 -36.65 -31.13
C ASN A 192 -4.21 -37.47 -32.20
N TYR A 193 -2.98 -37.06 -32.55
CA TYR A 193 -2.08 -37.75 -33.47
C TYR A 193 -0.83 -38.28 -32.75
N SER A 194 -0.26 -39.36 -33.27
CA SER A 194 1.02 -39.93 -32.84
C SER A 194 2.17 -39.39 -33.67
N PHE A 195 1.98 -39.35 -34.99
CA PHE A 195 2.93 -38.79 -35.95
C PHE A 195 2.27 -37.70 -36.78
N TRP A 196 3.04 -36.69 -37.16
CA TRP A 196 2.60 -35.66 -38.10
C TRP A 196 3.66 -35.49 -39.18
N GLN A 197 3.26 -35.70 -40.43
CA GLN A 197 4.03 -35.30 -41.60
C GLN A 197 3.75 -33.83 -41.87
N TYR A 198 4.72 -32.99 -41.51
CA TYR A 198 4.59 -31.52 -41.51
C TYR A 198 5.19 -30.88 -42.76
N SER A 199 5.96 -31.62 -43.56
CA SER A 199 6.54 -31.14 -44.81
C SER A 199 6.70 -32.28 -45.81
N GLU A 200 6.36 -32.03 -47.07
CA GLU A 200 6.59 -32.92 -48.23
C GLU A 200 7.87 -32.58 -49.02
N SER A 201 8.59 -31.54 -48.61
CA SER A 201 9.70 -30.97 -49.38
C SER A 201 11.01 -30.83 -48.58
N GLY A 202 11.07 -31.49 -47.42
CA GLY A 202 12.22 -31.44 -46.52
C GLY A 202 11.93 -30.70 -45.22
N PRO A 203 12.88 -30.68 -44.28
CA PRO A 203 14.31 -30.57 -44.55
C PRO A 203 15.09 -31.89 -44.66
N PHE A 204 14.48 -33.04 -44.36
CA PHE A 204 15.17 -34.33 -44.44
C PHE A 204 15.27 -34.86 -45.88
N ALA A 205 16.13 -35.85 -46.10
CA ALA A 205 16.72 -36.25 -47.39
C ALA A 205 15.80 -36.17 -48.63
N GLY A 206 16.35 -35.67 -49.73
CA GLY A 206 15.79 -35.81 -51.10
C GLY A 206 14.64 -34.87 -51.45
N GLY A 207 14.42 -33.80 -50.67
CA GLY A 207 13.15 -33.07 -50.70
C GLY A 207 12.03 -33.94 -50.15
N GLY A 208 12.33 -34.76 -49.14
CA GLY A 208 11.48 -35.84 -48.68
C GLY A 208 10.58 -35.48 -47.51
N ASP A 209 9.71 -36.44 -47.20
CA ASP A 209 8.66 -36.31 -46.20
C ASP A 209 9.24 -36.24 -44.78
N SER A 210 8.98 -35.11 -44.12
CA SER A 210 9.50 -34.78 -42.80
C SER A 210 8.42 -34.91 -41.74
N ASN A 211 8.75 -35.67 -40.70
CA ASN A 211 7.81 -36.14 -39.70
C ASN A 211 8.21 -35.73 -38.29
N VAL A 212 7.22 -35.63 -37.41
CA VAL A 212 7.41 -35.42 -35.98
C VAL A 212 6.59 -36.41 -35.17
N TRP A 213 7.19 -37.01 -34.15
CA TRP A 213 6.51 -37.78 -33.12
C TRP A 213 6.00 -36.85 -32.02
N ASN A 214 4.74 -37.03 -31.63
CA ASN A 214 4.08 -36.27 -30.58
C ASN A 214 4.47 -36.76 -29.17
N GLY A 215 5.68 -36.41 -28.74
CA GLY A 215 6.23 -36.79 -27.44
C GLY A 215 7.75 -36.69 -27.41
N ASP A 216 8.36 -37.24 -26.34
CA ASP A 216 9.81 -37.32 -26.23
C ASP A 216 10.39 -38.64 -26.79
N TYR A 217 11.71 -38.76 -26.80
CA TYR A 217 12.39 -39.95 -27.32
C TYR A 217 12.11 -41.20 -26.47
N ALA A 218 11.87 -41.06 -25.17
CA ALA A 218 11.55 -42.18 -24.31
C ALA A 218 10.15 -42.74 -24.63
N SER A 219 9.15 -41.87 -24.85
CA SER A 219 7.81 -42.28 -25.25
C SER A 219 7.78 -42.88 -26.66
N LEU A 220 8.60 -42.38 -27.58
CA LEU A 220 8.79 -43.00 -28.90
C LEU A 220 9.40 -44.41 -28.79
N LYS A 221 10.40 -44.58 -27.93
CA LYS A 221 11.03 -45.88 -27.67
C LYS A 221 10.05 -46.85 -27.00
N GLN A 222 9.24 -46.36 -26.06
CA GLN A 222 8.16 -47.11 -25.41
C GLN A 222 7.13 -47.58 -26.45
N PHE A 223 6.74 -46.69 -27.36
CA PHE A 223 5.83 -47.00 -28.46
C PHE A 223 6.37 -48.12 -29.37
N ALA A 224 7.70 -48.18 -29.55
CA ALA A 224 8.37 -49.25 -30.28
C ALA A 224 8.51 -50.58 -29.47
N THR A 225 8.63 -50.56 -28.14
CA THR A 225 8.77 -51.78 -27.32
C THR A 225 7.47 -52.57 -27.10
N GLY A 226 6.31 -51.92 -27.15
CA GLY A 226 5.00 -52.58 -27.02
C GLY A 226 4.57 -52.99 -25.61
N GLY A 227 3.43 -52.45 -25.17
CA GLY A 227 2.65 -52.89 -24.00
C GLY A 227 2.27 -51.75 -23.06
N VAL A 228 0.97 -51.64 -22.73
CA VAL A 228 0.52 -50.93 -21.53
C VAL A 228 1.18 -51.64 -20.33
N PRO A 229 1.90 -50.94 -19.43
CA PRO A 229 2.46 -51.57 -18.26
C PRO A 229 1.39 -52.35 -17.50
N ALA A 230 1.67 -53.59 -17.08
CA ALA A 230 0.68 -54.40 -16.37
C ALA A 230 0.14 -53.69 -15.12
N ALA A 231 0.99 -52.92 -14.43
CA ALA A 231 0.58 -52.08 -13.32
C ALA A 231 -0.41 -50.97 -13.74
N ALA A 232 -0.21 -50.37 -14.91
CA ALA A 232 -1.12 -49.37 -15.46
C ALA A 232 -2.46 -49.99 -15.85
N SER A 233 -2.45 -51.13 -16.57
CA SER A 233 -3.69 -51.80 -16.98
C SER A 233 -4.49 -52.33 -15.80
N GLN A 234 -3.83 -52.92 -14.80
CA GLN A 234 -4.49 -53.39 -13.58
C GLN A 234 -5.07 -52.25 -12.77
N ALA A 235 -4.31 -51.17 -12.55
CA ALA A 235 -4.78 -50.03 -11.77
C ALA A 235 -5.93 -49.27 -12.46
N ILE A 236 -5.82 -49.05 -13.78
CA ILE A 236 -6.89 -48.41 -14.55
C ILE A 236 -8.15 -49.28 -14.53
N ALA A 237 -8.04 -50.59 -14.74
CA ALA A 237 -9.20 -51.48 -14.69
C ALA A 237 -9.86 -51.54 -13.30
N ALA A 238 -9.05 -51.54 -12.23
CA ALA A 238 -9.57 -51.52 -10.86
C ALA A 238 -10.37 -50.24 -10.58
N VAL A 239 -9.83 -49.07 -10.91
CA VAL A 239 -10.52 -47.78 -10.73
C VAL A 239 -11.75 -47.69 -11.63
N ALA A 240 -11.69 -48.19 -12.86
CA ALA A 240 -12.82 -48.21 -13.79
C ALA A 240 -14.00 -49.01 -13.24
N ALA A 241 -13.74 -50.16 -12.59
CA ALA A 241 -14.76 -50.99 -11.97
C ALA A 241 -15.51 -50.27 -10.82
N GLU A 242 -14.85 -49.32 -10.15
CA GLU A 242 -15.44 -48.53 -9.06
C GLU A 242 -16.05 -47.21 -9.55
N SER A 243 -15.64 -46.73 -10.74
CA SER A 243 -16.01 -45.43 -11.30
C SER A 243 -17.16 -45.52 -12.31
N THR A 244 -18.30 -46.10 -11.91
CA THR A 244 -19.44 -46.36 -12.82
C THR A 244 -20.01 -45.10 -13.50
N SER A 245 -19.78 -43.92 -12.92
CA SER A 245 -20.21 -42.63 -13.47
C SER A 245 -19.42 -42.17 -14.69
N LEU A 246 -18.27 -42.79 -14.99
CA LEU A 246 -17.47 -42.46 -16.18
C LEU A 246 -18.08 -43.01 -17.48
N GLY A 247 -19.00 -43.98 -17.41
CA GLY A 247 -19.58 -44.61 -18.59
C GLY A 247 -18.62 -45.58 -19.28
N ALA A 248 -18.88 -45.88 -20.56
CA ALA A 248 -18.05 -46.82 -21.32
C ALA A 248 -16.69 -46.21 -21.70
N GLU A 249 -15.67 -47.06 -21.82
CA GLU A 249 -14.38 -46.70 -22.39
C GLU A 249 -14.52 -46.22 -23.85
N THR A 250 -13.80 -45.17 -24.19
CA THR A 250 -13.80 -44.57 -25.55
C THR A 250 -12.44 -44.64 -26.23
N SER A 251 -11.42 -45.11 -25.51
CA SER A 251 -10.09 -45.38 -26.04
C SER A 251 -9.45 -46.60 -25.37
N ALA A 252 -8.48 -47.20 -26.05
CA ALA A 252 -7.48 -48.07 -25.46
C ALA A 252 -6.63 -47.30 -24.43
N ILE A 253 -5.92 -48.03 -23.56
CA ILE A 253 -4.98 -47.39 -22.63
C ILE A 253 -3.79 -46.81 -23.42
N MET A 254 -3.65 -45.50 -23.38
CA MET A 254 -2.62 -44.72 -24.04
C MET A 254 -1.48 -44.44 -23.07
N CYS A 255 -0.30 -45.00 -23.35
CA CYS A 255 0.91 -44.83 -22.54
C CYS A 255 1.98 -44.01 -23.26
N GLY A 256 2.97 -43.52 -22.49
CA GLY A 256 4.01 -42.62 -23.01
C GLY A 256 3.79 -41.15 -22.65
N GLN A 257 2.96 -40.89 -21.63
CA GLN A 257 2.83 -39.57 -21.00
C GLN A 257 4.13 -39.21 -20.23
N PRO A 258 4.33 -37.93 -19.84
CA PRO A 258 5.50 -37.53 -19.05
C PRO A 258 5.76 -38.46 -17.86
N GLN A 259 7.03 -38.80 -17.60
CA GLN A 259 7.41 -39.77 -16.56
C GLN A 259 6.81 -41.20 -16.75
N GLY A 260 6.44 -41.56 -17.97
CA GLY A 260 6.02 -42.92 -18.33
C GLY A 260 4.58 -43.26 -17.92
N GLY A 261 3.74 -42.27 -17.63
CA GLY A 261 2.35 -42.51 -17.28
C GLY A 261 1.48 -42.95 -18.45
N CYS A 262 0.26 -43.34 -18.11
CA CYS A 262 -0.76 -43.81 -19.02
C CYS A 262 -2.10 -43.16 -18.70
N TYR A 263 -3.02 -43.16 -19.65
CA TYR A 263 -4.41 -42.79 -19.41
C TYR A 263 -5.36 -43.64 -20.25
N GLN A 264 -6.62 -43.65 -19.87
CA GLN A 264 -7.70 -44.18 -20.70
C GLN A 264 -8.89 -43.23 -20.64
N ASP A 265 -9.47 -42.91 -21.79
CA ASP A 265 -10.64 -42.05 -21.87
C ASP A 265 -11.93 -42.88 -21.77
N TYR A 266 -12.92 -42.26 -21.15
CA TYR A 266 -14.28 -42.75 -20.94
C TYR A 266 -15.26 -41.67 -21.36
N GLN A 267 -16.52 -42.04 -21.61
CA GLN A 267 -17.57 -41.09 -22.02
C GLN A 267 -17.68 -39.86 -21.12
N GLY A 268 -17.53 -40.04 -19.81
CA GLY A 268 -17.65 -39.01 -18.78
C GLY A 268 -16.32 -38.43 -18.26
N GLY A 269 -15.16 -38.90 -18.73
CA GLY A 269 -13.87 -38.46 -18.18
C GLY A 269 -12.68 -39.30 -18.62
N ALA A 270 -11.65 -39.38 -17.79
CA ALA A 270 -10.50 -40.23 -18.04
C ALA A 270 -9.96 -40.80 -16.73
N ILE A 271 -9.31 -41.96 -16.80
CA ILE A 271 -8.52 -42.50 -15.70
C ILE A 271 -7.05 -42.29 -16.05
N ILE A 272 -6.34 -41.58 -15.18
CA ILE A 272 -4.94 -41.19 -15.36
C ILE A 272 -4.09 -42.01 -14.41
N TRP A 273 -3.02 -42.63 -14.91
CA TRP A 273 -2.10 -43.43 -14.13
C TRP A 273 -0.66 -42.94 -14.26
N SER A 274 0.05 -42.92 -13.14
CA SER A 274 1.52 -42.95 -13.11
C SER A 274 1.99 -43.94 -12.07
N ALA A 275 3.25 -44.40 -12.19
CA ALA A 275 3.85 -45.24 -11.16
C ALA A 275 3.95 -44.55 -9.79
N ALA A 276 4.02 -43.21 -9.76
CA ALA A 276 4.18 -42.44 -8.53
C ALA A 276 2.86 -42.14 -7.81
N THR A 277 1.77 -41.95 -8.56
CA THR A 277 0.46 -41.54 -8.01
C THR A 277 -0.56 -42.67 -7.99
N GLY A 278 -0.40 -43.70 -8.81
CA GLY A 278 -1.46 -44.68 -9.05
C GLY A 278 -2.48 -44.17 -10.08
N ALA A 279 -3.59 -44.90 -10.23
CA ALA A 279 -4.67 -44.55 -11.15
C ALA A 279 -5.71 -43.70 -10.41
N HIS A 280 -6.13 -42.60 -11.04
CA HIS A 280 -7.19 -41.74 -10.51
C HIS A 280 -8.15 -41.32 -11.62
N PRO A 281 -9.47 -41.39 -11.38
CA PRO A 281 -10.47 -40.88 -12.30
C PRO A 281 -10.52 -39.35 -12.20
N THR A 282 -10.69 -38.69 -13.33
CA THR A 282 -10.95 -37.25 -13.40
C THR A 282 -12.04 -37.00 -14.45
N SER A 283 -12.98 -36.13 -14.13
CA SER A 283 -14.20 -35.93 -14.91
C SER A 283 -14.76 -34.52 -14.75
N GLY A 284 -15.73 -34.18 -15.61
CA GLY A 284 -16.50 -32.94 -15.53
C GLY A 284 -15.65 -31.66 -15.51
N ASP A 285 -16.12 -30.67 -14.75
CA ASP A 285 -15.50 -29.34 -14.67
C ASP A 285 -14.10 -29.36 -14.06
N ILE A 286 -13.80 -30.32 -13.18
CA ILE A 286 -12.45 -30.48 -12.62
C ILE A 286 -11.47 -30.88 -13.72
N ARG A 287 -11.81 -31.88 -14.55
CA ARG A 287 -10.99 -32.28 -15.69
C ARG A 287 -10.87 -31.15 -16.72
N ALA A 288 -11.95 -30.41 -16.96
CA ALA A 288 -11.93 -29.26 -17.86
C ALA A 288 -11.00 -28.15 -17.35
N ALA A 289 -11.02 -27.83 -16.05
CA ALA A 289 -10.08 -26.90 -15.45
C ALA A 289 -8.63 -27.40 -15.52
N TRP A 290 -8.39 -28.70 -15.29
CA TRP A 290 -7.07 -29.29 -15.44
C TRP A 290 -6.55 -29.18 -16.87
N ALA A 291 -7.41 -29.37 -17.87
CA ALA A 291 -7.09 -29.15 -19.28
C ALA A 291 -6.59 -27.72 -19.54
N ARG A 292 -7.25 -26.70 -18.95
CA ARG A 292 -6.82 -25.29 -19.06
C ARG A 292 -5.44 -25.03 -18.48
N THR A 293 -4.99 -25.86 -17.53
CA THR A 293 -3.64 -25.77 -16.95
C THR A 293 -2.57 -26.52 -17.75
N GLY A 294 -2.94 -27.23 -18.83
CA GLY A 294 -2.03 -28.04 -19.65
C GLY A 294 -1.98 -29.52 -19.28
N PHE A 295 -2.96 -30.04 -18.54
CA PHE A 295 -2.97 -31.42 -18.05
C PHE A 295 -1.63 -31.80 -17.37
N LEU A 296 -0.99 -32.87 -17.84
CA LEU A 296 0.23 -33.46 -17.32
C LEU A 296 1.49 -32.64 -17.62
N THR A 297 1.45 -31.77 -18.64
CA THR A 297 2.56 -30.86 -18.96
C THR A 297 2.44 -29.53 -18.22
N GLY A 298 1.30 -29.30 -17.56
CA GLY A 298 1.03 -28.16 -16.70
C GLY A 298 1.69 -28.25 -15.32
N PHE A 299 1.57 -27.16 -14.55
CA PHE A 299 2.16 -27.08 -13.21
C PHE A 299 1.52 -28.01 -12.17
N LEU A 300 0.30 -28.52 -12.43
CA LEU A 300 -0.39 -29.44 -11.51
C LEU A 300 0.14 -30.87 -11.59
N GLY A 301 0.57 -31.34 -12.76
CA GLY A 301 1.05 -32.71 -12.95
C GLY A 301 -0.06 -33.76 -12.80
N TYR A 302 0.29 -34.95 -12.31
CA TYR A 302 -0.64 -36.06 -12.14
C TYR A 302 -1.63 -35.83 -10.97
N PRO A 303 -2.89 -36.28 -11.08
CA PRO A 303 -3.78 -36.37 -9.92
C PRO A 303 -3.18 -37.32 -8.87
N THR A 304 -3.35 -36.98 -7.60
CA THR A 304 -2.90 -37.78 -6.44
C THR A 304 -4.06 -38.27 -5.59
N SER A 305 -5.28 -38.01 -6.05
CA SER A 305 -6.53 -38.40 -5.41
C SER A 305 -7.61 -38.52 -6.48
N ASP A 306 -8.66 -39.26 -6.16
CA ASP A 306 -9.89 -39.24 -6.94
C ASP A 306 -10.64 -37.91 -6.71
N VAL A 307 -11.70 -37.66 -7.49
CA VAL A 307 -12.58 -36.51 -7.21
C VAL A 307 -13.35 -36.75 -5.91
N VAL A 308 -13.09 -35.94 -4.89
CA VAL A 308 -13.74 -36.02 -3.58
C VAL A 308 -14.87 -34.99 -3.51
N CYS A 309 -16.10 -35.47 -3.55
CA CYS A 309 -17.32 -34.66 -3.45
C CYS A 309 -17.94 -34.70 -2.04
N GLY A 310 -18.98 -33.90 -1.81
CA GLY A 310 -19.65 -33.78 -0.51
C GLY A 310 -19.07 -32.68 0.38
N GLN A 311 -18.32 -31.75 -0.22
CA GLN A 311 -17.82 -30.58 0.49
C GLN A 311 -18.95 -29.58 0.77
N PRO A 312 -18.78 -28.64 1.73
CA PRO A 312 -19.79 -27.63 2.04
C PRO A 312 -20.32 -26.93 0.79
N GLY A 313 -21.64 -26.71 0.70
CA GLY A 313 -22.24 -26.09 -0.51
C GLY A 313 -22.28 -27.01 -1.75
N GLY A 314 -22.05 -28.32 -1.58
CA GLY A 314 -22.14 -29.30 -2.66
C GLY A 314 -20.92 -29.36 -3.59
N GLY A 315 -19.77 -28.84 -3.14
CA GLY A 315 -18.56 -28.82 -3.95
C GLY A 315 -17.78 -30.13 -3.93
N CYS A 316 -16.75 -30.15 -4.76
CA CYS A 316 -15.81 -31.25 -4.91
C CYS A 316 -14.39 -30.69 -5.05
N TYR A 317 -13.38 -31.51 -4.77
CA TYR A 317 -12.00 -31.19 -5.10
C TYR A 317 -11.25 -32.40 -5.63
N GLN A 318 -10.13 -32.15 -6.29
CA GLN A 318 -9.15 -33.17 -6.63
C GLN A 318 -7.75 -32.62 -6.37
N ASP A 319 -6.95 -33.35 -5.61
CA ASP A 319 -5.54 -33.05 -5.40
C ASP A 319 -4.68 -33.59 -6.54
N TYR A 320 -3.62 -32.84 -6.84
CA TYR A 320 -2.60 -33.09 -7.85
C TYR A 320 -1.22 -32.89 -7.23
N GLN A 321 -0.18 -33.40 -7.89
CA GLN A 321 1.21 -33.26 -7.43
C GLN A 321 1.61 -31.80 -7.13
N GLY A 322 1.16 -30.86 -7.97
CA GLY A 322 1.48 -29.43 -7.86
C GLY A 322 0.43 -28.56 -7.18
N GLY A 323 -0.70 -29.11 -6.71
CA GLY A 323 -1.78 -28.31 -6.15
C GLY A 323 -3.11 -29.05 -6.05
N ALA A 324 -4.21 -28.32 -6.16
CA ALA A 324 -5.55 -28.90 -6.19
C ALA A 324 -6.44 -28.11 -7.15
N ILE A 325 -7.49 -28.76 -7.64
CA ILE A 325 -8.60 -28.09 -8.33
C ILE A 325 -9.83 -28.21 -7.45
N ILE A 326 -10.44 -27.08 -7.15
CA ILE A 326 -11.61 -26.96 -6.29
C ILE A 326 -12.79 -26.54 -7.14
N TRP A 327 -13.92 -27.23 -7.02
CA TRP A 327 -15.14 -26.91 -7.75
C TRP A 327 -16.33 -26.76 -6.81
N SER A 328 -17.20 -25.81 -7.11
CA SER A 328 -18.56 -25.78 -6.56
C SER A 328 -19.56 -25.36 -7.63
N PRO A 329 -20.85 -25.68 -7.46
CA PRO A 329 -21.90 -25.18 -8.36
C PRO A 329 -21.94 -23.64 -8.45
N ALA A 330 -21.52 -22.94 -7.39
CA ALA A 330 -21.58 -21.48 -7.30
C ALA A 330 -20.37 -20.78 -7.94
N THR A 331 -19.20 -21.42 -7.91
CA THR A 331 -17.93 -20.79 -8.32
C THR A 331 -17.36 -21.38 -9.60
N GLY A 332 -17.69 -22.62 -9.94
CA GLY A 332 -16.97 -23.38 -10.96
C GLY A 332 -15.64 -23.93 -10.45
N ALA A 333 -14.85 -24.52 -11.36
CA ALA A 333 -13.59 -25.19 -11.04
C ALA A 333 -12.39 -24.23 -11.16
N HIS A 334 -11.61 -24.13 -10.08
CA HIS A 334 -10.45 -23.27 -9.98
C HIS A 334 -9.23 -24.02 -9.41
N PRO A 335 -8.08 -23.99 -10.10
CA PRO A 335 -6.83 -24.51 -9.58
C PRO A 335 -6.24 -23.59 -8.50
N THR A 336 -5.63 -24.18 -7.49
CA THR A 336 -4.89 -23.48 -6.42
C THR A 336 -3.62 -24.26 -6.10
N SER A 337 -2.51 -23.57 -5.87
CA SER A 337 -1.18 -24.19 -5.70
C SER A 337 -0.24 -23.35 -4.84
N GLY A 338 0.91 -23.94 -4.50
CA GLY A 338 2.02 -23.28 -3.82
C GLY A 338 1.64 -22.60 -2.50
N ASP A 339 2.28 -21.46 -2.24
CA ASP A 339 2.12 -20.71 -1.00
C ASP A 339 0.71 -20.15 -0.81
N ILE A 340 -0.01 -19.86 -1.90
CA ILE A 340 -1.41 -19.42 -1.84
C ILE A 340 -2.28 -20.54 -1.28
N ARG A 341 -2.16 -21.77 -1.82
CA ARG A 341 -2.88 -22.93 -1.28
C ARG A 341 -2.46 -23.22 0.16
N ALA A 342 -1.17 -23.09 0.49
CA ALA A 342 -0.68 -23.28 1.85
C ALA A 342 -1.28 -22.25 2.83
N ALA A 343 -1.40 -20.98 2.42
CA ALA A 343 -2.07 -19.96 3.23
C ALA A 343 -3.57 -20.24 3.37
N TRP A 344 -4.23 -20.70 2.32
CA TRP A 344 -5.64 -21.09 2.40
C TRP A 344 -5.86 -22.26 3.36
N ALA A 345 -4.92 -23.22 3.40
CA ALA A 345 -4.91 -24.30 4.39
C ALA A 345 -4.90 -23.76 5.82
N ARG A 346 -4.07 -22.74 6.11
CA ARG A 346 -4.01 -22.09 7.44
C ARG A 346 -5.33 -21.45 7.85
N THR A 347 -6.17 -21.07 6.89
CA THR A 347 -7.50 -20.52 7.15
C THR A 347 -8.60 -21.57 7.32
N GLY A 348 -8.30 -22.87 7.16
CA GLY A 348 -9.27 -23.96 7.28
C GLY A 348 -9.90 -24.41 5.95
N PHE A 349 -9.28 -24.09 4.80
CA PHE A 349 -9.79 -24.41 3.46
C PHE A 349 -11.27 -24.03 3.29
N LEU A 350 -12.10 -24.99 2.86
CA LEU A 350 -13.54 -24.83 2.57
C LEU A 350 -14.40 -24.60 3.81
N THR A 351 -13.89 -24.97 4.99
CA THR A 351 -14.56 -24.72 6.27
C THR A 351 -14.15 -23.38 6.90
N GLY A 352 -13.14 -22.74 6.32
CA GLY A 352 -12.63 -21.43 6.73
C GLY A 352 -13.48 -20.26 6.25
N PHE A 353 -13.14 -19.07 6.74
CA PHE A 353 -13.85 -17.83 6.38
C PHE A 353 -13.68 -17.42 4.92
N LEU A 354 -12.66 -17.93 4.21
CA LEU A 354 -12.48 -17.66 2.78
C LEU A 354 -13.41 -18.48 1.88
N ALA A 355 -13.82 -19.68 2.33
CA ALA A 355 -14.63 -20.64 1.56
C ALA A 355 -14.01 -20.96 0.18
N TYR A 356 -14.80 -21.01 -0.90
CA TYR A 356 -14.34 -21.45 -2.22
C TYR A 356 -13.53 -20.37 -2.96
N PRO A 357 -12.50 -20.75 -3.74
CA PRO A 357 -11.90 -19.87 -4.73
C PRO A 357 -12.93 -19.50 -5.80
N ILE A 358 -12.89 -18.24 -6.26
CA ILE A 358 -13.73 -17.71 -7.36
C ILE A 358 -12.90 -17.27 -8.57
N SER A 359 -11.59 -17.41 -8.48
CA SER A 359 -10.64 -17.18 -9.55
C SER A 359 -9.58 -18.27 -9.56
N ASP A 360 -8.94 -18.45 -10.71
CA ASP A 360 -7.65 -19.14 -10.78
C ASP A 360 -6.58 -18.24 -10.12
N VAL A 361 -5.38 -18.78 -9.87
CA VAL A 361 -4.25 -17.96 -9.37
C VAL A 361 -3.80 -16.99 -10.47
N VAL A 362 -3.84 -15.69 -10.17
CA VAL A 362 -3.45 -14.61 -11.09
C VAL A 362 -2.07 -14.08 -10.70
N CYS A 363 -1.07 -14.34 -11.54
CA CYS A 363 0.31 -13.87 -11.36
C CYS A 363 0.66 -12.71 -12.29
N GLY A 364 1.86 -12.12 -12.12
CA GLY A 364 2.33 -10.98 -12.90
C GLY A 364 2.01 -9.63 -12.28
N GLN A 365 1.71 -9.61 -10.98
CA GLN A 365 1.50 -8.38 -10.21
C GLN A 365 2.83 -7.66 -9.95
N PRO A 366 2.82 -6.35 -9.61
CA PRO A 366 4.04 -5.59 -9.32
C PRO A 366 4.97 -6.31 -8.34
N GLY A 367 6.27 -6.35 -8.63
CA GLY A 367 7.24 -7.09 -7.80
C GLY A 367 7.15 -8.61 -7.92
N GLY A 368 6.47 -9.14 -8.94
CA GLY A 368 6.38 -10.58 -9.21
C GLY A 368 5.35 -11.32 -8.36
N GLY A 369 4.40 -10.61 -7.76
CA GLY A 369 3.38 -11.22 -6.91
C GLY A 369 2.25 -11.91 -7.67
N CYS A 370 1.46 -12.64 -6.91
CA CYS A 370 0.27 -13.36 -7.36
C CYS A 370 -0.87 -13.17 -6.35
N TYR A 371 -2.10 -13.35 -6.78
CA TYR A 371 -3.25 -13.44 -5.86
C TYR A 371 -4.26 -14.48 -6.34
N GLN A 372 -5.13 -14.89 -5.42
CA GLN A 372 -6.32 -15.68 -5.74
C GLN A 372 -7.49 -15.11 -4.94
N ASP A 373 -8.61 -14.88 -5.63
CA ASP A 373 -9.84 -14.41 -5.00
C ASP A 373 -10.68 -15.61 -4.51
N TYR A 374 -11.32 -15.41 -3.38
CA TYR A 374 -12.20 -16.35 -2.71
C TYR A 374 -13.53 -15.68 -2.38
N GLN A 375 -14.58 -16.45 -2.12
CA GLN A 375 -15.89 -15.91 -1.74
C GLN A 375 -15.81 -14.95 -0.54
N GLY A 376 -14.95 -15.28 0.43
CA GLY A 376 -14.77 -14.49 1.65
C GLY A 376 -13.62 -13.48 1.62
N GLY A 377 -12.90 -13.31 0.52
CA GLY A 377 -11.73 -12.41 0.47
C GLY A 377 -10.74 -12.76 -0.63
N ALA A 378 -9.46 -12.58 -0.36
CA ALA A 378 -8.40 -12.97 -1.28
C ALA A 378 -7.17 -13.43 -0.49
N ILE A 379 -6.31 -14.21 -1.13
CA ILE A 379 -4.96 -14.47 -0.65
C ILE A 379 -3.99 -13.81 -1.62
N ILE A 380 -3.08 -13.02 -1.06
CA ILE A 380 -2.11 -12.21 -1.80
C ILE A 380 -0.73 -12.71 -1.43
N TRP A 381 0.09 -13.00 -2.43
CA TRP A 381 1.45 -13.49 -2.27
C TRP A 381 2.44 -12.62 -3.03
N SER A 382 3.62 -12.41 -2.44
CA SER A 382 4.79 -11.93 -3.17
C SER A 382 6.05 -12.67 -2.69
N PRO A 383 7.13 -12.67 -3.48
CA PRO A 383 8.41 -13.25 -3.05
C PRO A 383 8.98 -12.61 -1.77
N THR A 384 8.62 -11.35 -1.45
CA THR A 384 9.17 -10.62 -0.31
C THR A 384 8.31 -10.68 0.94
N THR A 385 6.99 -10.85 0.78
CA THR A 385 6.04 -10.86 1.90
C THR A 385 5.51 -12.25 2.25
N GLY A 386 5.50 -13.19 1.30
CA GLY A 386 4.78 -14.45 1.44
C GLY A 386 3.26 -14.26 1.24
N ALA A 387 2.51 -15.36 1.44
CA ALA A 387 1.07 -15.42 1.18
C ALA A 387 0.25 -15.06 2.42
N HIS A 388 -0.59 -14.03 2.31
CA HIS A 388 -1.44 -13.53 3.39
C HIS A 388 -2.90 -13.40 2.93
N PRO A 389 -3.88 -13.90 3.72
CA PRO A 389 -5.28 -13.65 3.48
C PRO A 389 -5.63 -12.20 3.81
N SER A 390 -6.48 -11.60 2.98
CA SER A 390 -7.08 -10.30 3.21
C SER A 390 -8.60 -10.42 3.06
N THR A 391 -9.35 -9.86 3.99
CA THR A 391 -10.82 -10.01 4.07
C THR A 391 -11.47 -8.80 4.74
N GLY A 392 -12.80 -8.74 4.68
CA GLY A 392 -13.61 -7.86 5.50
C GLY A 392 -13.35 -6.35 5.31
N PRO A 393 -13.64 -5.53 6.34
CA PRO A 393 -13.48 -4.09 6.27
C PRO A 393 -12.06 -3.61 5.96
N THR A 394 -11.03 -4.34 6.41
CA THR A 394 -9.63 -3.97 6.14
C THR A 394 -9.30 -4.12 4.66
N ARG A 395 -9.72 -5.22 4.01
CA ARG A 395 -9.58 -5.38 2.55
C ARG A 395 -10.37 -4.30 1.79
N THR A 396 -11.57 -3.96 2.25
CA THR A 396 -12.38 -2.89 1.64
C THR A 396 -11.68 -1.52 1.72
N ALA A 397 -11.02 -1.21 2.85
CA ALA A 397 -10.22 0.01 2.96
C ALA A 397 -8.97 -0.05 2.07
N TRP A 398 -8.30 -1.20 1.99
CA TRP A 398 -7.14 -1.40 1.13
C TRP A 398 -7.48 -1.20 -0.36
N ALA A 399 -8.66 -1.65 -0.78
CA ALA A 399 -9.19 -1.42 -2.13
C ALA A 399 -9.22 0.08 -2.48
N LYS A 400 -9.68 0.92 -1.54
CA LYS A 400 -9.75 2.38 -1.72
C LYS A 400 -8.37 3.03 -1.86
N THR A 401 -7.32 2.38 -1.35
CA THR A 401 -5.93 2.84 -1.52
C THR A 401 -5.28 2.39 -2.83
N GLY A 402 -5.97 1.60 -3.67
CA GLY A 402 -5.45 1.07 -4.92
C GLY A 402 -4.82 -0.32 -4.83
N PHE A 403 -5.10 -1.10 -3.77
CA PHE A 403 -4.53 -2.44 -3.56
C PHE A 403 -2.99 -2.46 -3.73
N LEU A 404 -2.48 -3.33 -4.60
CA LEU A 404 -1.07 -3.60 -4.85
C LEU A 404 -0.35 -2.45 -5.56
N THR A 405 -1.07 -1.59 -6.27
CA THR A 405 -0.50 -0.41 -6.96
C THR A 405 -0.53 0.83 -6.07
N GLY A 406 -1.24 0.75 -4.93
CA GLY A 406 -1.31 1.79 -3.92
C GLY A 406 -0.06 1.88 -3.05
N ALA A 407 0.02 2.97 -2.28
CA ALA A 407 1.16 3.24 -1.38
C ALA A 407 1.33 2.21 -0.25
N LEU A 408 0.29 1.43 0.09
CA LEU A 408 0.39 0.36 1.08
C LEU A 408 1.14 -0.87 0.55
N GLY A 409 1.04 -1.18 -0.75
CA GLY A 409 1.66 -2.37 -1.33
C GLY A 409 1.07 -3.68 -0.81
N TYR A 410 1.91 -4.72 -0.70
CA TYR A 410 1.51 -6.06 -0.27
C TYR A 410 1.27 -6.16 1.24
N PRO A 411 0.29 -6.99 1.69
CA PRO A 411 0.17 -7.35 3.09
C PRO A 411 1.43 -8.09 3.56
N THR A 412 1.87 -7.80 4.79
CA THR A 412 3.03 -8.42 5.45
C THR A 412 2.62 -9.25 6.68
N SER A 413 1.32 -9.24 7.01
CA SER A 413 0.74 -10.06 8.06
C SER A 413 -0.62 -10.59 7.63
N ASP A 414 -1.06 -11.65 8.29
CA ASP A 414 -2.48 -12.02 8.31
C ASP A 414 -3.27 -10.97 9.13
N LEU A 415 -4.61 -11.02 9.10
CA LEU A 415 -5.44 -10.12 9.91
C LEU A 415 -5.30 -10.46 11.40
N ASN A 416 -4.76 -9.53 12.19
CA ASN A 416 -4.57 -9.67 13.63
C ASN A 416 -5.72 -9.00 14.39
N CYS A 417 -6.58 -9.80 15.00
CA CYS A 417 -7.73 -9.35 15.78
C CYS A 417 -7.52 -9.57 17.29
N GLY A 418 -8.40 -8.96 18.10
CA GLY A 418 -8.29 -9.02 19.56
C GLY A 418 -7.65 -7.78 20.19
N LEU A 419 -7.59 -6.67 19.43
CA LEU A 419 -7.16 -5.38 19.96
C LEU A 419 -8.20 -4.82 20.94
N VAL A 420 -7.82 -3.79 21.70
CA VAL A 420 -8.70 -3.08 22.64
C VAL A 420 -10.02 -2.71 21.97
N ASN A 421 -11.15 -2.94 22.65
CA ASN A 421 -12.51 -2.71 22.13
C ASN A 421 -12.86 -3.54 20.87
N GLY A 422 -12.23 -4.70 20.68
CA GLY A 422 -12.57 -5.65 19.62
C GLY A 422 -12.05 -5.28 18.23
N GLY A 423 -11.03 -4.43 18.15
CA GLY A 423 -10.43 -4.04 16.87
C GLY A 423 -9.50 -5.09 16.28
N CYS A 424 -9.11 -4.84 15.03
CA CYS A 424 -8.17 -5.64 14.27
C CYS A 424 -7.21 -4.73 13.49
N TYR A 425 -6.08 -5.28 13.07
CA TYR A 425 -5.20 -4.62 12.12
C TYR A 425 -4.58 -5.62 11.15
N GLN A 426 -4.19 -5.13 9.97
CA GLN A 426 -3.35 -5.86 9.04
C GLN A 426 -2.19 -4.96 8.63
N ASP A 427 -0.98 -5.48 8.73
CA ASP A 427 0.22 -4.77 8.28
C ASP A 427 0.45 -4.96 6.78
N TYR A 428 1.03 -3.92 6.18
CA TYR A 428 1.39 -3.84 4.77
C TYR A 428 2.79 -3.24 4.66
N GLN A 429 3.42 -3.38 3.50
CA GLN A 429 4.76 -2.82 3.24
C GLN A 429 4.84 -1.30 3.55
N GLY A 430 3.79 -0.55 3.22
CA GLY A 430 3.72 0.91 3.41
C GLY A 430 3.08 1.39 4.71
N GLY A 431 2.63 0.49 5.59
CA GLY A 431 1.95 0.87 6.84
C GLY A 431 1.01 -0.21 7.36
N ALA A 432 -0.15 0.17 7.85
CA ALA A 432 -1.16 -0.76 8.34
C ALA A 432 -2.57 -0.25 8.04
N ILE A 433 -3.54 -1.14 8.01
CA ILE A 433 -4.95 -0.75 8.10
C ILE A 433 -5.47 -1.17 9.46
N ILE A 434 -5.98 -0.20 10.20
CA ILE A 434 -6.53 -0.39 11.54
C ILE A 434 -8.05 -0.33 11.46
N TRP A 435 -8.72 -1.32 12.03
CA TRP A 435 -10.18 -1.38 12.08
C TRP A 435 -10.69 -1.50 13.50
N SER A 436 -11.79 -0.81 13.79
CA SER A 436 -12.61 -1.08 14.97
C SER A 436 -14.10 -1.07 14.60
N PRO A 437 -14.97 -1.71 15.41
CA PRO A 437 -16.41 -1.63 15.20
C PRO A 437 -16.96 -0.19 15.25
N THR A 438 -16.31 0.70 16.00
CA THR A 438 -16.79 2.07 16.23
C THR A 438 -16.28 3.07 15.20
N THR A 439 -15.03 2.93 14.75
CA THR A 439 -14.41 3.89 13.83
C THR A 439 -14.38 3.43 12.39
N GLY A 440 -14.50 2.13 12.11
CA GLY A 440 -14.29 1.59 10.77
C GLY A 440 -12.81 1.36 10.46
N ALA A 441 -12.51 1.06 9.19
CA ALA A 441 -11.17 0.68 8.73
C ALA A 441 -10.46 1.88 8.10
N HIS A 442 -9.29 2.22 8.63
CA HIS A 442 -8.51 3.37 8.21
C HIS A 442 -7.05 2.99 7.97
N PRO A 443 -6.48 3.35 6.81
CA PRO A 443 -5.04 3.28 6.58
C PRO A 443 -4.29 4.20 7.56
N SER A 444 -3.21 3.68 8.13
CA SER A 444 -2.25 4.41 8.95
C SER A 444 -0.88 4.22 8.31
N THR A 445 -0.23 5.31 7.90
CA THR A 445 1.02 5.26 7.12
C THR A 445 1.99 6.39 7.52
N GLY A 446 3.24 6.27 7.09
CA GLY A 446 4.19 7.38 7.08
C GLY A 446 4.51 8.05 8.43
N PRO A 447 4.82 9.36 8.42
CA PRO A 447 5.19 10.10 9.62
C PRO A 447 4.07 10.17 10.68
N THR A 448 2.80 10.20 10.27
CA THR A 448 1.67 10.27 11.21
C THR A 448 1.54 8.96 12.00
N ARG A 449 1.66 7.79 11.34
CA ARG A 449 1.73 6.49 12.04
C ARG A 449 2.92 6.43 12.98
N THR A 450 4.07 6.96 12.56
CA THR A 450 5.29 6.98 13.39
C THR A 450 5.09 7.83 14.66
N ALA A 451 4.42 8.98 14.56
CA ALA A 451 4.06 9.77 15.73
C ALA A 451 3.01 9.06 16.61
N TRP A 452 2.02 8.40 16.01
CA TRP A 452 1.00 7.63 16.75
C TRP A 452 1.62 6.45 17.52
N ALA A 453 2.65 5.82 16.97
CA ALA A 453 3.41 4.79 17.67
C ALA A 453 4.02 5.31 18.98
N LYS A 454 4.59 6.53 18.94
CA LYS A 454 5.19 7.18 20.13
C LYS A 454 4.17 7.52 21.21
N THR A 455 2.89 7.69 20.85
CA THR A 455 1.83 7.91 21.83
C THR A 455 1.26 6.62 22.43
N GLY A 456 1.76 5.44 22.02
CA GLY A 456 1.27 4.14 22.50
C GLY A 456 0.16 3.53 21.64
N PHE A 457 0.02 3.97 20.38
CA PHE A 457 -1.03 3.52 19.46
C PHE A 457 -2.44 3.61 20.10
N LEU A 458 -3.21 2.53 20.00
CA LEU A 458 -4.56 2.37 20.53
C LEU A 458 -4.63 2.30 22.06
N THR A 459 -3.52 2.02 22.75
CA THR A 459 -3.45 2.08 24.22
C THR A 459 -3.13 3.48 24.75
N GLY A 460 -2.73 4.38 23.84
CA GLY A 460 -2.45 5.78 24.11
C GLY A 460 -3.70 6.66 24.16
N ALA A 461 -3.49 7.94 24.49
CA ALA A 461 -4.56 8.93 24.61
C ALA A 461 -5.30 9.23 23.30
N LEU A 462 -4.73 8.88 22.13
CA LEU A 462 -5.37 9.11 20.84
C LEU A 462 -6.42 8.05 20.47
N GLY A 463 -6.23 6.79 20.88
CA GLY A 463 -7.12 5.69 20.49
C GLY A 463 -7.05 5.35 18.99
N TYR A 464 -8.17 4.86 18.44
CA TYR A 464 -8.26 4.46 17.02
C TYR A 464 -8.30 5.66 16.08
N PRO A 465 -7.76 5.53 14.84
CA PRO A 465 -8.03 6.49 13.78
C PRO A 465 -9.53 6.55 13.47
N THR A 466 -10.02 7.76 13.19
CA THR A 466 -11.42 8.03 12.79
C THR A 466 -11.51 8.61 11.38
N SER A 467 -10.36 8.85 10.74
CA SER A 467 -10.25 9.27 9.35
C SER A 467 -9.09 8.57 8.66
N ASP A 468 -9.13 8.56 7.33
CA ASP A 468 -7.93 8.32 6.53
C ASP A 468 -6.99 9.53 6.63
N LEU A 469 -5.77 9.42 6.08
CA LEU A 469 -4.83 10.53 6.03
C LEU A 469 -5.34 11.62 5.06
N ASN A 470 -5.66 12.79 5.60
CA ASN A 470 -6.12 13.95 4.83
C ASN A 470 -4.97 14.90 4.52
N CYS A 471 -4.53 14.92 3.27
CA CYS A 471 -3.45 15.78 2.77
C CYS A 471 -3.98 16.95 1.94
N GLY A 472 -3.12 17.94 1.70
CA GLY A 472 -3.49 19.17 0.96
C GLY A 472 -3.71 20.37 1.88
N LEU A 473 -3.23 20.30 3.12
CA LEU A 473 -3.21 21.45 4.02
C LEU A 473 -2.19 22.49 3.54
N VAL A 474 -2.27 23.70 4.09
CA VAL A 474 -1.35 24.82 3.83
C VAL A 474 0.11 24.33 3.91
N ASN A 475 0.95 24.73 2.94
CA ASN A 475 2.35 24.31 2.85
C ASN A 475 2.58 22.79 2.72
N GLY A 476 1.61 22.06 2.16
CA GLY A 476 1.75 20.64 1.82
C GLY A 476 1.61 19.69 3.02
N GLY A 477 1.00 20.13 4.12
CA GLY A 477 0.78 19.29 5.28
C GLY A 477 -0.38 18.30 5.13
N CYS A 478 -0.46 17.41 6.11
CA CYS A 478 -1.50 16.40 6.24
C CYS A 478 -1.93 16.27 7.70
N TYR A 479 -3.12 15.72 7.92
CA TYR A 479 -3.55 15.31 9.25
C TYR A 479 -4.31 14.00 9.20
N GLN A 480 -4.34 13.32 10.34
CA GLN A 480 -5.23 12.19 10.56
C GLN A 480 -5.93 12.38 11.90
N ASP A 481 -7.24 12.21 11.91
CA ASP A 481 -8.04 12.28 13.13
C ASP A 481 -8.09 10.92 13.82
N TYR A 482 -8.17 10.99 15.14
CA TYR A 482 -8.26 9.88 16.07
C TYR A 482 -9.34 10.19 17.10
N GLN A 483 -9.80 9.18 17.83
CA GLN A 483 -10.84 9.33 18.85
C GLN A 483 -10.52 10.43 19.90
N GLY A 484 -9.24 10.54 20.30
CA GLY A 484 -8.76 11.50 21.30
C GLY A 484 -8.16 12.80 20.75
N GLY A 485 -8.12 13.00 19.43
CA GLY A 485 -7.48 14.18 18.85
C GLY A 485 -7.07 13.99 17.39
N ALA A 486 -5.94 14.58 17.00
CA ALA A 486 -5.39 14.45 15.66
C ALA A 486 -3.88 14.37 15.71
N ILE A 487 -3.25 13.81 14.68
CA ILE A 487 -1.84 14.01 14.41
C ILE A 487 -1.72 14.91 13.19
N ILE A 488 -1.01 16.02 13.35
CA ILE A 488 -0.78 17.03 12.31
C ILE A 488 0.65 16.87 11.84
N TRP A 489 0.86 16.83 10.53
CA TRP A 489 2.19 16.74 9.93
C TRP A 489 2.40 17.83 8.88
N SER A 490 3.60 18.38 8.85
CA SER A 490 4.11 19.12 7.69
C SER A 490 5.55 18.72 7.39
N PRO A 491 6.03 18.96 6.15
CA PRO A 491 7.43 18.76 5.80
C PRO A 491 8.41 19.57 6.68
N THR A 492 7.97 20.73 7.19
CA THR A 492 8.81 21.65 7.95
C THR A 492 8.83 21.38 9.44
N THR A 493 7.72 20.91 10.02
CA THR A 493 7.59 20.74 11.47
C THR A 493 7.69 19.29 11.91
N GLY A 494 7.41 18.33 11.03
CA GLY A 494 7.26 16.93 11.42
C GLY A 494 5.84 16.62 11.89
N ALA A 495 5.63 15.42 12.46
CA ALA A 495 4.32 14.92 12.86
C ALA A 495 4.17 15.07 14.38
N HIS A 496 3.14 15.79 14.80
CA HIS A 496 2.88 16.07 16.22
C HIS A 496 1.43 15.76 16.59
N PRO A 497 1.18 15.07 17.71
CA PRO A 497 -0.16 14.88 18.24
C PRO A 497 -0.70 16.22 18.77
N SER A 498 -1.97 16.46 18.50
CA SER A 498 -2.74 17.58 19.00
C SER A 498 -3.98 17.03 19.69
N THR A 499 -4.13 17.30 20.98
CA THR A 499 -5.16 16.67 21.83
C THR A 499 -5.70 17.64 22.88
N GLY A 500 -6.86 17.33 23.45
CA GLY A 500 -7.35 17.98 24.67
C GLY A 500 -7.54 19.51 24.58
N PRO A 501 -7.43 20.22 25.72
CA PRO A 501 -7.70 21.66 25.80
C PRO A 501 -6.81 22.52 24.91
N THR A 502 -5.55 22.13 24.67
CA THR A 502 -4.64 22.89 23.80
C THR A 502 -5.10 22.84 22.35
N ARG A 503 -5.56 21.68 21.84
CA ARG A 503 -6.19 21.58 20.52
C ARG A 503 -7.47 22.41 20.44
N THR A 504 -8.30 22.40 21.49
CA THR A 504 -9.52 23.22 21.53
C THR A 504 -9.20 24.71 21.44
N ALA A 505 -8.17 25.20 22.14
CA ALA A 505 -7.72 26.58 22.03
C ALA A 505 -7.14 26.89 20.64
N TRP A 506 -6.36 25.98 20.06
CA TRP A 506 -5.81 26.15 18.70
C TRP A 506 -6.90 26.21 17.62
N ALA A 507 -8.00 25.46 17.80
CA ALA A 507 -9.16 25.55 16.94
C ALA A 507 -9.76 26.97 16.92
N LYS A 508 -9.85 27.62 18.10
CA LYS A 508 -10.36 29.00 18.23
C LYS A 508 -9.47 30.03 17.53
N THR A 509 -8.18 29.73 17.35
CA THR A 509 -7.28 30.60 16.59
C THR A 509 -7.35 30.38 15.09
N GLY A 510 -8.18 29.45 14.59
CA GLY A 510 -8.26 29.11 13.17
C GLY A 510 -7.30 27.99 12.72
N PHE A 511 -6.79 27.16 13.65
CA PHE A 511 -5.82 26.10 13.35
C PHE A 511 -4.63 26.62 12.51
N LEU A 512 -4.43 26.05 11.32
CA LEU A 512 -3.31 26.30 10.42
C LEU A 512 -3.44 27.60 9.63
N THR A 513 -4.66 28.13 9.47
CA THR A 513 -4.89 29.43 8.83
C THR A 513 -4.78 30.59 9.83
N GLY A 514 -4.69 30.26 11.11
CA GLY A 514 -4.46 31.19 12.21
C GLY A 514 -3.00 31.65 12.37
N ALA A 515 -2.79 32.58 13.29
CA ALA A 515 -1.47 33.14 13.59
C ALA A 515 -0.47 32.14 14.19
N LEU A 516 -0.93 30.99 14.72
CA LEU A 516 -0.06 29.99 15.33
C LEU A 516 0.61 29.06 14.29
N GLY A 517 -0.07 28.72 13.19
CA GLY A 517 0.44 27.76 12.21
C GLY A 517 0.51 26.32 12.74
N TYR A 518 1.45 25.53 12.23
CA TYR A 518 1.64 24.12 12.63
C TYR A 518 2.22 23.98 14.04
N PRO A 519 1.86 22.92 14.79
CA PRO A 519 2.59 22.54 16.00
C PRO A 519 4.04 22.18 15.64
N THR A 520 4.97 22.56 16.50
CA THR A 520 6.42 22.27 16.37
C THR A 520 6.95 21.40 17.51
N SER A 521 6.09 21.05 18.45
CA SER A 521 6.39 20.12 19.53
C SER A 521 5.18 19.22 19.80
N ASP A 522 5.44 18.09 20.46
CA ASP A 522 4.39 17.34 21.15
C ASP A 522 3.93 18.14 22.38
N LEU A 523 2.85 17.70 23.05
CA LEU A 523 2.37 18.32 24.28
C LEU A 523 3.37 18.07 25.43
N ASN A 524 4.00 19.13 25.93
CA ASN A 524 4.96 19.06 27.03
C ASN A 524 4.25 19.38 28.36
N CYS A 525 4.07 18.37 29.20
CA CYS A 525 3.44 18.47 30.51
C CYS A 525 4.45 18.35 31.66
N GLY A 526 4.05 18.72 32.87
CA GLY A 526 4.92 18.74 34.05
C GLY A 526 5.43 20.13 34.42
N LEU A 527 4.78 21.18 33.89
CA LEU A 527 5.03 22.55 34.32
C LEU A 527 4.51 22.77 35.76
N VAL A 528 4.89 23.90 36.34
CA VAL A 528 4.47 24.35 37.69
C VAL A 528 2.94 24.21 37.84
N ASN A 529 2.48 23.67 38.97
CA ASN A 529 1.04 23.43 39.24
C ASN A 529 0.33 22.52 38.21
N GLY A 530 1.08 21.63 37.55
CA GLY A 530 0.51 20.59 36.67
C GLY A 530 0.13 21.09 35.27
N GLY A 531 0.66 22.24 34.84
CA GLY A 531 0.37 22.76 33.50
C GLY A 531 1.13 22.03 32.38
N CYS A 532 0.72 22.34 31.17
CA CYS A 532 1.31 21.84 29.93
C CYS A 532 1.44 22.98 28.91
N TYR A 533 2.30 22.80 27.91
CA TYR A 533 2.35 23.67 26.75
C TYR A 533 2.60 22.89 25.47
N GLN A 534 2.18 23.46 24.36
CA GLN A 534 2.56 23.00 23.03
C GLN A 534 3.06 24.18 22.22
N ASP A 535 4.23 24.04 21.60
CA ASP A 535 4.80 25.05 20.72
C ASP A 535 4.23 24.92 19.31
N TYR A 536 4.12 26.07 18.67
CA TYR A 536 3.66 26.25 17.30
C TYR A 536 4.61 27.24 16.59
N GLN A 537 4.56 27.27 15.26
CA GLN A 537 5.40 28.16 14.46
C GLN A 537 5.31 29.64 14.89
N GLY A 538 4.11 30.11 15.25
CA GLY A 538 3.83 31.49 15.65
C GLY A 538 3.78 31.77 17.15
N GLY A 539 4.07 30.78 18.01
CA GLY A 539 3.99 30.95 19.46
C GLY A 539 3.78 29.65 20.22
N ALA A 540 3.03 29.69 21.31
CA ALA A 540 2.70 28.50 22.09
C ALA A 540 1.27 28.58 22.61
N ILE A 541 0.66 27.43 22.93
CA ILE A 541 -0.54 27.39 23.75
C ILE A 541 -0.14 26.86 25.11
N ILE A 542 -0.44 27.64 26.15
CA ILE A 542 -0.15 27.30 27.54
C ILE A 542 -1.45 26.89 28.21
N TRP A 543 -1.45 25.75 28.89
CA TRP A 543 -2.59 25.25 29.63
C TRP A 543 -2.24 25.00 31.10
N SER A 544 -3.17 25.32 32.00
CA SER A 544 -3.17 24.82 33.36
C SER A 544 -4.58 24.39 33.78
N PRO A 545 -4.72 23.50 34.78
CA PRO A 545 -6.02 23.15 35.33
C PRO A 545 -6.79 24.37 35.86
N THR A 546 -6.09 25.40 36.33
CA THR A 546 -6.69 26.59 36.96
C THR A 546 -7.09 27.68 35.97
N THR A 547 -6.32 27.86 34.89
CA THR A 547 -6.53 28.99 33.96
C THR A 547 -7.15 28.55 32.64
N GLY A 548 -7.04 27.28 32.26
CA GLY A 548 -7.43 26.82 30.93
C GLY A 548 -6.30 27.04 29.91
N ALA A 549 -6.62 26.83 28.63
CA ALA A 549 -5.65 26.86 27.53
C ALA A 549 -5.72 28.21 26.82
N HIS A 550 -4.59 28.92 26.78
CA HIS A 550 -4.47 30.24 26.20
C HIS A 550 -3.31 30.32 25.21
N PRO A 551 -3.54 30.83 23.98
CA PRO A 551 -2.47 31.18 23.06
C PRO A 551 -1.60 32.29 23.66
N SER A 552 -0.28 32.14 23.51
CA SER A 552 0.73 33.12 23.83
C SER A 552 1.56 33.35 22.58
N THR A 553 1.55 34.57 22.04
CA THR A 553 2.16 34.91 20.74
C THR A 553 2.80 36.30 20.78
N GLY A 554 3.61 36.60 19.76
CA GLY A 554 4.04 37.96 19.45
C GLY A 554 4.81 38.69 20.57
N PRO A 555 4.77 40.04 20.58
CA PRO A 555 5.53 40.86 21.53
C PRO A 555 5.17 40.61 23.00
N THR A 556 3.91 40.27 23.32
CA THR A 556 3.49 40.00 24.69
C THR A 556 4.14 38.73 25.24
N ARG A 557 4.23 37.66 24.43
CA ARG A 557 5.01 36.45 24.80
C ARG A 557 6.49 36.76 24.98
N THR A 558 7.07 37.58 24.11
CA THR A 558 8.48 37.99 24.22
C THR A 558 8.74 38.75 25.53
N ALA A 559 7.84 39.64 25.93
CA ALA A 559 7.93 40.31 27.23
C ALA A 559 7.74 39.32 28.40
N TRP A 560 6.78 38.40 28.31
CA TRP A 560 6.57 37.38 29.34
C TRP A 560 7.79 36.48 29.55
N ALA A 561 8.49 36.13 28.46
CA ALA A 561 9.75 35.39 28.50
C ALA A 561 10.81 36.11 29.36
N LYS A 562 10.94 37.44 29.20
CA LYS A 562 11.89 38.25 29.99
C LYS A 562 11.55 38.28 31.48
N THR A 563 10.28 38.06 31.83
CA THR A 563 9.86 37.95 33.24
C THR A 563 10.08 36.57 33.85
N GLY A 564 10.62 35.59 33.09
CA GLY A 564 10.83 34.22 33.57
C GLY A 564 9.65 33.27 33.32
N PHE A 565 8.75 33.60 32.38
CA PHE A 565 7.54 32.82 32.07
C PHE A 565 6.74 32.45 33.35
N LEU A 566 6.54 31.14 33.56
CA LEU A 566 5.76 30.57 34.67
C LEU A 566 6.50 30.63 36.01
N THR A 567 7.82 30.80 35.99
CA THR A 567 8.63 30.97 37.21
C THR A 567 8.70 32.42 37.66
N GLY A 568 8.25 33.34 36.80
CA GLY A 568 8.14 34.77 37.08
C GLY A 568 6.90 35.14 37.89
N ALA A 569 6.84 36.40 38.32
CA ALA A 569 5.74 36.94 39.12
C ALA A 569 4.38 36.97 38.38
N LEU A 570 4.36 36.86 37.05
CA LEU A 570 3.13 36.85 36.26
C LEU A 570 2.39 35.51 36.30
N GLY A 571 3.09 34.38 36.37
CA GLY A 571 2.47 33.05 36.33
C GLY A 571 1.82 32.72 34.98
N TYR A 572 0.74 31.93 34.99
CA TYR A 572 0.02 31.51 33.79
C TYR A 572 -0.80 32.64 33.16
N PRO A 573 -0.97 32.66 31.82
CA PRO A 573 -1.97 33.49 31.17
C PRO A 573 -3.38 33.06 31.63
N THR A 574 -4.26 34.04 31.83
CA THR A 574 -5.67 33.87 32.20
C THR A 574 -6.64 34.39 31.14
N SER A 575 -6.10 34.98 30.06
CA SER A 575 -6.87 35.40 28.90
C SER A 575 -6.10 35.07 27.62
N ASP A 576 -6.84 35.03 26.51
CA ASP A 576 -6.23 35.14 25.19
C ASP A 576 -5.72 36.59 24.97
N LEU A 577 -4.99 36.83 23.88
CA LEU A 577 -4.54 38.18 23.54
C LEU A 577 -5.73 39.05 23.11
N ASN A 578 -6.04 40.07 23.90
CA ASN A 578 -7.13 41.02 23.67
C ASN A 578 -6.59 42.27 22.96
N CYS A 579 -6.89 42.40 21.67
CA CYS A 579 -6.50 43.54 20.86
C CYS A 579 -7.67 44.50 20.58
N GLY A 580 -7.36 45.72 20.12
CA GLY A 580 -8.35 46.77 19.88
C GLY A 580 -8.37 47.85 20.96
N LEU A 581 -7.31 47.92 21.77
CA LEU A 581 -7.12 49.02 22.70
C LEU A 581 -6.81 50.33 21.96
N VAL A 582 -6.93 51.46 22.67
CA VAL A 582 -6.62 52.82 22.17
C VAL A 582 -5.27 52.82 21.42
N ASN A 583 -5.21 53.46 20.25
CA ASN A 583 -4.00 53.49 19.40
C ASN A 583 -3.50 52.10 18.94
N GLY A 584 -4.38 51.11 18.82
CA GLY A 584 -4.08 49.81 18.24
C GLY A 584 -3.33 48.85 19.16
N GLY A 585 -3.38 49.07 20.48
CA GLY A 585 -2.71 48.21 21.45
C GLY A 585 -3.45 46.90 21.72
N CYS A 586 -2.76 46.02 22.43
CA CYS A 586 -3.26 44.74 22.91
C CYS A 586 -2.84 44.51 24.35
N TYR A 587 -3.55 43.64 25.06
CA TYR A 587 -3.11 43.15 26.36
C TYR A 587 -3.40 41.67 26.51
N GLN A 588 -2.66 41.02 27.41
CA GLN A 588 -2.95 39.69 27.88
C GLN A 588 -2.86 39.65 29.40
N ASP A 589 -3.88 39.11 30.03
CA ASP A 589 -3.92 38.94 31.48
C ASP A 589 -3.20 37.65 31.89
N TYR A 590 -2.59 37.73 33.06
CA TYR A 590 -1.86 36.66 33.74
C TYR A 590 -2.28 36.64 35.21
N GLN A 591 -2.00 35.54 35.91
CA GLN A 591 -2.35 35.38 37.33
C GLN A 591 -1.84 36.55 38.21
N GLY A 592 -0.64 37.05 37.92
CA GLY A 592 0.00 38.13 38.68
C GLY A 592 -0.17 39.54 38.10
N GLY A 593 -0.90 39.73 37.00
CA GLY A 593 -1.09 41.04 36.37
C GLY A 593 -1.42 40.96 34.89
N ALA A 594 -0.85 41.84 34.08
CA ALA A 594 -1.07 41.86 32.64
C ALA A 594 0.20 42.28 31.90
N ILE A 595 0.33 41.91 30.64
CA ILE A 595 1.30 42.52 29.74
C ILE A 595 0.52 43.40 28.77
N ILE A 596 0.88 44.68 28.72
CA ILE A 596 0.26 45.67 27.83
C ILE A 596 1.23 45.94 26.70
N TRP A 597 0.74 45.91 25.47
CA TRP A 597 1.52 46.21 24.28
C TRP A 597 0.89 47.33 23.46
N SER A 598 1.71 48.23 22.94
CA SER A 598 1.32 49.12 21.84
C SER A 598 2.43 49.18 20.77
N PRO A 599 2.08 49.56 19.53
CA PRO A 599 3.08 49.79 18.49
C PRO A 599 4.13 50.84 18.86
N THR A 600 3.77 51.81 19.70
CA THR A 600 4.62 52.95 20.07
C THR A 600 5.54 52.69 21.25
N THR A 601 5.10 51.90 22.23
CA THR A 601 5.83 51.69 23.49
C THR A 601 6.48 50.31 23.57
N GLY A 602 5.97 49.32 22.84
CA GLY A 602 6.37 47.93 23.01
C GLY A 602 5.54 47.24 24.10
N ALA A 603 5.97 46.05 24.52
CA ALA A 603 5.25 45.20 25.47
C ALA A 603 5.87 45.33 26.85
N HIS A 604 5.07 45.73 27.84
CA HIS A 604 5.52 45.95 29.21
C HIS A 604 4.63 45.21 30.20
N PRO A 605 5.21 44.51 31.20
CA PRO A 605 4.46 43.94 32.29
C PRO A 605 3.92 45.06 33.18
N SER A 606 2.67 44.90 33.61
CA SER A 606 2.01 45.74 34.59
C SER A 606 1.50 44.82 35.70
N THR A 607 2.01 44.99 36.91
CA THR A 607 1.74 44.11 38.06
C THR A 607 1.67 44.90 39.36
N GLY A 608 1.12 44.28 40.41
CA GLY A 608 1.25 44.78 41.78
C GLY A 608 0.71 46.20 42.02
N PRO A 609 1.26 46.93 43.02
CA PRO A 609 0.75 48.23 43.43
C PRO A 609 0.76 49.30 42.34
N THR A 610 1.74 49.28 41.43
CA THR A 610 1.80 50.26 40.33
C THR A 610 0.64 50.06 39.37
N ARG A 611 0.29 48.82 39.00
CA ARG A 611 -0.92 48.52 38.22
C ARG A 611 -2.19 48.93 38.95
N THR A 612 -2.28 48.66 40.25
CA THR A 612 -3.45 49.08 41.05
C THR A 612 -3.64 50.59 41.06
N ALA A 613 -2.55 51.36 41.19
CA ALA A 613 -2.62 52.83 41.07
C ALA A 613 -2.98 53.27 39.65
N TRP A 614 -2.41 52.65 38.61
CA TRP A 614 -2.75 52.97 37.22
C TRP A 614 -4.23 52.71 36.90
N ALA A 615 -4.80 51.64 37.45
CA ALA A 615 -6.22 51.33 37.35
C ALA A 615 -7.10 52.48 37.89
N LYS A 616 -6.72 53.07 39.05
CA LYS A 616 -7.43 54.21 39.65
C LYS A 616 -7.37 55.47 38.79
N THR A 617 -6.34 55.61 37.96
CA THR A 617 -6.24 56.71 36.99
C THR A 617 -7.07 56.48 35.72
N GLY A 618 -7.71 55.31 35.57
CA GLY A 618 -8.48 54.96 34.37
C GLY A 618 -7.69 54.22 33.29
N PHE A 619 -6.57 53.57 33.64
CA PHE A 619 -5.72 52.84 32.69
C PHE A 619 -5.36 53.69 31.44
N LEU A 620 -5.71 53.18 30.24
CA LEU A 620 -5.40 53.77 28.94
C LEU A 620 -6.29 54.96 28.58
N THR A 621 -7.46 55.09 29.20
CA THR A 621 -8.32 56.27 29.07
C THR A 621 -7.94 57.36 30.07
N GLY A 622 -7.04 57.05 31.00
CA GLY A 622 -6.49 57.97 31.99
C GLY A 622 -5.35 58.85 31.47
N PRO A 623 -4.89 59.82 32.28
CA PRO A 623 -3.84 60.76 31.90
C PRO A 623 -2.45 60.13 31.71
N LEU A 624 -2.23 58.89 32.20
CA LEU A 624 -0.94 58.21 32.07
C LEU A 624 -0.77 57.48 30.74
N ALA A 625 -1.86 57.03 30.10
CA ALA A 625 -1.84 56.21 28.87
C ALA A 625 -0.96 54.94 29.02
N TYR A 626 -0.20 54.54 27.97
CA TYR A 626 0.56 53.29 27.98
C TYR A 626 1.81 53.35 28.87
N PRO A 627 2.21 52.24 29.53
CA PRO A 627 3.53 52.13 30.12
C PRO A 627 4.61 52.24 29.03
N THR A 628 5.74 52.87 29.35
CA THR A 628 6.91 53.02 28.47
C THR A 628 8.14 52.28 29.00
N SER A 629 8.01 51.67 30.18
CA SER A 629 9.05 50.85 30.80
C SER A 629 8.43 49.63 31.47
N ASP A 630 9.26 48.62 31.71
CA ASP A 630 8.95 47.60 32.71
C ASP A 630 9.00 48.22 34.12
N ILE A 631 8.51 47.51 35.14
CA ILE A 631 8.63 47.98 36.52
C ILE A 631 10.09 47.89 36.96
N VAL A 632 10.67 49.01 37.38
CA VAL A 632 12.04 49.10 37.86
C VAL A 632 12.02 49.20 39.38
N CYS A 633 12.64 48.24 40.05
CA CYS A 633 12.76 48.17 41.50
C CYS A 633 14.23 48.32 41.94
N GLY A 634 14.44 48.63 43.22
CA GLY A 634 15.77 48.88 43.79
C GLY A 634 16.04 50.36 44.05
N LEU A 635 14.99 51.20 44.05
CA LEU A 635 15.08 52.57 44.56
C LEU A 635 15.35 52.56 46.08
N VAL A 636 15.82 53.69 46.61
CA VAL A 636 16.10 53.89 48.05
C VAL A 636 14.93 53.38 48.92
N ASN A 637 15.24 52.70 50.02
CA ASN A 637 14.24 52.08 50.92
C ASN A 637 13.31 51.05 50.25
N GLY A 638 13.75 50.43 49.15
CA GLY A 638 13.06 49.29 48.52
C GLY A 638 11.88 49.67 47.62
N GLY A 639 11.83 50.92 47.15
CA GLY A 639 10.77 51.34 46.23
C GLY A 639 10.96 50.87 44.80
N CYS A 640 9.91 51.08 44.01
CA CYS A 640 9.86 50.78 42.59
C CYS A 640 9.17 51.91 41.83
N TYR A 641 9.36 51.98 40.51
CA TYR A 641 8.58 52.85 39.65
C TYR A 641 8.28 52.18 38.30
N GLN A 642 7.29 52.74 37.60
CA GLN A 642 7.03 52.44 36.21
C GLN A 642 6.75 53.74 35.47
N ASP A 643 7.41 53.95 34.34
CA ASP A 643 7.17 55.10 33.48
C ASP A 643 6.01 54.81 32.53
N TYR A 644 5.28 55.87 32.22
CA TYR A 644 4.13 55.90 31.31
C TYR A 644 4.28 57.11 30.39
N GLN A 645 3.57 57.10 29.26
CA GLN A 645 3.61 58.21 28.31
C GLN A 645 3.27 59.56 28.96
N GLY A 646 2.33 59.58 29.92
CA GLY A 646 1.89 60.78 30.63
C GLY A 646 2.60 61.09 31.95
N GLY A 647 3.56 60.26 32.40
CA GLY A 647 4.23 60.45 33.70
C GLY A 647 4.84 59.18 34.25
N ALA A 648 4.83 59.01 35.57
CA ALA A 648 5.30 57.78 36.20
C ALA A 648 4.43 57.45 37.41
N ILE A 649 4.38 56.18 37.78
CA ILE A 649 3.86 55.74 39.08
C ILE A 649 5.04 55.29 39.92
N ILE A 650 5.17 55.87 41.11
CA ILE A 650 6.24 55.58 42.06
C ILE A 650 5.61 54.92 43.28
N TRP A 651 6.19 53.80 43.71
CA TRP A 651 5.74 53.04 44.86
C TRP A 651 6.86 52.89 45.88
N SER A 652 6.50 52.99 47.17
CA SER A 652 7.33 52.50 48.27
C SER A 652 6.49 51.71 49.27
N PRO A 653 7.11 50.83 50.08
CA PRO A 653 6.41 50.16 51.16
C PRO A 653 5.75 51.12 52.16
N THR A 654 6.33 52.31 52.35
CA THR A 654 5.88 53.30 53.35
C THR A 654 4.80 54.24 52.86
N THR A 655 4.81 54.60 51.58
CA THR A 655 3.89 55.61 51.03
C THR A 655 2.81 55.02 50.14
N GLY A 656 3.00 53.82 49.58
CA GLY A 656 2.11 53.29 48.56
C GLY A 656 2.46 53.82 47.17
N ALA A 657 1.60 53.51 46.19
CA ALA A 657 1.83 53.79 44.77
C ALA A 657 1.09 55.07 44.36
N HIS A 658 1.83 56.07 43.87
CA HIS A 658 1.29 57.37 43.50
C HIS A 658 1.73 57.78 42.10
N PRO A 659 0.80 58.23 41.23
CA PRO A 659 1.14 58.84 39.97
C PRO A 659 1.75 60.22 40.20
N SER A 660 2.83 60.51 39.48
CA SER A 660 3.43 61.85 39.38
C SER A 660 3.48 62.24 37.91
N THR A 661 2.97 63.43 37.59
CA THR A 661 2.76 63.87 36.21
C THR A 661 3.12 65.35 36.02
N GLY A 662 3.28 65.75 34.75
CA GLY A 662 3.37 67.14 34.34
C GLY A 662 4.51 67.96 34.97
N PRO A 663 4.34 69.28 35.10
CA PRO A 663 5.35 70.19 35.64
C PRO A 663 5.82 69.86 37.06
N ILE A 664 4.96 69.24 37.87
CA ILE A 664 5.31 68.79 39.22
C ILE A 664 6.39 67.71 39.16
N ARG A 665 6.18 66.66 38.34
CA ARG A 665 7.20 65.61 38.13
C ARG A 665 8.49 66.18 37.55
N THR A 666 8.40 67.10 36.58
CA THR A 666 9.57 67.77 36.01
C THR A 666 10.38 68.52 37.08
N ARG A 667 9.70 69.21 38.00
CA ARG A 667 10.38 69.88 39.11
C ARG A 667 10.99 68.90 40.10
N TRP A 668 10.29 67.82 40.42
CA TRP A 668 10.80 66.78 41.30
C TRP A 668 12.04 66.09 40.71
N ALA A 669 12.06 65.87 39.39
CA ALA A 669 13.22 65.37 38.65
C ALA A 669 14.44 66.29 38.82
N ALA A 670 14.25 67.61 38.70
CA ALA A 670 15.30 68.60 38.91
C ALA A 670 15.80 68.68 40.37
N LEU A 671 15.07 68.05 41.30
CA LEU A 671 15.44 67.90 42.70
C LEU A 671 15.97 66.50 43.03
N ASN A 672 16.37 65.72 42.02
CA ASN A 672 16.91 64.37 42.15
C ASN A 672 15.90 63.31 42.65
N PHE A 673 14.61 63.47 42.32
CA PHE A 673 13.54 62.51 42.60
C PHE A 673 13.54 62.01 44.07
N VAL A 674 13.49 60.69 44.28
CA VAL A 674 13.43 60.03 45.59
C VAL A 674 14.71 60.18 46.39
N ASP A 675 15.84 60.39 45.72
CA ASP A 675 17.15 60.65 46.35
C ASP A 675 17.31 62.13 46.73
N GLY A 676 16.32 62.95 46.38
CA GLY A 676 16.24 64.36 46.70
C GLY A 676 15.68 64.68 48.08
N PRO A 677 15.61 65.97 48.45
CA PRO A 677 15.11 66.42 49.75
C PRO A 677 13.61 66.15 49.97
N LEU A 678 12.86 65.82 48.92
CA LEU A 678 11.42 65.54 49.02
C LEU A 678 11.12 64.07 49.28
N GLY A 679 11.98 63.12 48.89
CA GLY A 679 11.69 61.68 49.01
C GLY A 679 10.50 61.23 48.16
N TYR A 680 9.81 60.16 48.59
CA TYR A 680 8.68 59.59 47.87
C TYR A 680 7.42 60.47 47.92
N PRO A 681 6.58 60.47 46.86
CA PRO A 681 5.23 61.02 46.95
C PRO A 681 4.41 60.29 48.01
N THR A 682 3.60 61.02 48.76
CA THR A 682 2.66 60.50 49.79
C THR A 682 1.21 60.66 49.37
N GLY A 683 0.95 61.25 48.21
CA GLY A 683 -0.36 61.47 47.63
C GLY A 683 -0.29 61.66 46.13
N ASP A 684 -1.44 61.53 45.48
CA ASP A 684 -1.57 61.75 44.04
C ASP A 684 -1.57 63.26 43.73
N VAL A 685 -1.24 63.63 42.49
CA VAL A 685 -1.33 65.04 42.06
C VAL A 685 -2.79 65.52 42.18
N THR A 686 -3.00 66.55 43.01
CA THR A 686 -4.31 67.16 43.26
C THR A 686 -4.40 68.51 42.56
N CYS A 687 -5.26 68.59 41.54
CA CYS A 687 -5.53 69.81 40.78
C CYS A 687 -6.86 70.48 41.17
N GLY A 688 -7.12 71.67 40.65
CA GLY A 688 -8.33 72.45 40.97
C GLY A 688 -8.14 73.44 42.12
N GLN A 689 -6.88 73.76 42.45
CA GLN A 689 -6.55 74.80 43.41
C GLN A 689 -6.81 76.20 42.82
N PRO A 690 -6.95 77.26 43.65
CA PRO A 690 -7.21 78.63 43.16
C PRO A 690 -6.28 79.05 42.03
N GLY A 691 -6.80 79.68 40.99
CA GLY A 691 -5.99 80.06 39.81
C GLY A 691 -5.54 78.88 38.94
N GLY A 692 -6.17 77.70 39.06
CA GLY A 692 -5.92 76.54 38.22
C GLY A 692 -4.67 75.74 38.61
N GLY A 693 -4.18 75.89 39.84
CA GLY A 693 -2.98 75.19 40.29
C GLY A 693 -3.21 73.74 40.71
N CYS A 694 -2.10 73.05 40.91
CA CYS A 694 -2.03 71.67 41.39
C CYS A 694 -0.94 71.55 42.44
N TYR A 695 -1.02 70.53 43.29
CA TYR A 695 0.07 70.17 44.20
C TYR A 695 0.22 68.65 44.30
N GLN A 696 1.39 68.22 44.78
CA GLN A 696 1.62 66.85 45.21
C GLN A 696 2.43 66.86 46.48
N ASP A 697 1.99 66.09 47.47
CA ASP A 697 2.71 65.91 48.73
C ASP A 697 3.74 64.79 48.63
N TYR A 698 4.84 64.99 49.35
CA TYR A 698 5.99 64.10 49.46
C TYR A 698 6.41 63.98 50.93
N GLN A 699 7.21 62.96 51.25
CA GLN A 699 7.72 62.75 52.61
C GLN A 699 8.40 63.99 53.20
N GLY A 700 9.16 64.71 52.38
CA GLY A 700 9.92 65.90 52.75
C GLY A 700 9.24 67.25 52.44
N GLY A 701 7.96 67.29 52.07
CA GLY A 701 7.26 68.54 51.77
C GLY A 701 6.19 68.40 50.69
N ALA A 702 6.04 69.41 49.83
CA ALA A 702 5.22 69.32 48.63
C ALA A 702 5.86 70.05 47.46
N ILE A 703 5.41 69.74 46.25
CA ILE A 703 5.62 70.61 45.09
C ILE A 703 4.27 71.20 44.71
N ILE A 704 4.24 72.52 44.58
CA ILE A 704 3.05 73.30 44.23
C ILE A 704 3.30 73.92 42.87
N TRP A 705 2.32 73.83 41.98
CA TRP A 705 2.38 74.38 40.64
C TRP A 705 1.18 75.29 40.37
N SER A 706 1.43 76.42 39.70
CA SER A 706 0.40 77.18 39.00
C SER A 706 0.87 77.59 37.60
N PRO A 707 -0.07 77.95 36.70
CA PRO A 707 0.29 78.52 35.40
C PRO A 707 1.16 79.78 35.50
N THR A 708 1.02 80.55 36.58
CA THR A 708 1.71 81.84 36.78
C THR A 708 3.08 81.73 37.46
N THR A 709 3.27 80.74 38.34
CA THR A 709 4.48 80.64 39.19
C THR A 709 5.39 79.47 38.81
N GLY A 710 4.93 78.56 37.95
CA GLY A 710 5.61 77.30 37.68
C GLY A 710 5.58 76.38 38.90
N ALA A 711 6.36 75.30 38.86
CA ALA A 711 6.40 74.30 39.94
C ALA A 711 7.49 74.66 40.94
N GLN A 712 7.12 74.89 42.19
CA GLN A 712 8.04 75.24 43.27
C GLN A 712 7.95 74.26 44.44
N PRO A 713 9.09 73.82 45.00
CA PRO A 713 9.11 73.00 46.19
C PRO A 713 8.80 73.85 47.43
N SER A 714 7.99 73.29 48.33
CA SER A 714 7.77 73.78 49.68
C SER A 714 8.21 72.67 50.62
N LEU A 715 9.44 72.77 51.11
CA LEU A 715 10.05 71.76 51.96
C LEU A 715 9.42 71.78 53.35
N LYS A 716 9.34 70.62 53.98
CA LYS A 716 8.91 70.50 55.37
C LYS A 716 9.86 71.30 56.27
N GLY A 717 9.29 72.12 57.15
CA GLY A 717 10.05 72.97 58.05
C GLY A 717 9.34 74.31 58.31
N PRO A 718 9.99 75.20 59.08
CA PRO A 718 9.34 76.36 59.66
C PRO A 718 8.65 77.32 58.67
N ILE A 719 9.19 77.46 57.45
CA ILE A 719 8.61 78.30 56.40
C ILE A 719 7.28 77.71 55.91
N ARG A 720 7.25 76.40 55.62
CA ARG A 720 6.03 75.71 55.20
C ARG A 720 5.01 75.66 56.33
N ASP A 721 5.43 75.41 57.56
CA ASP A 721 4.53 75.37 58.72
C ASP A 721 3.88 76.74 58.97
N PHE A 722 4.64 77.82 58.81
CA PHE A 722 4.11 79.18 58.87
C PHE A 722 3.15 79.47 57.71
N TRP A 723 3.51 79.08 56.49
CA TRP A 723 2.62 79.22 55.33
C TRP A 723 1.31 78.44 55.52
N ALA A 724 1.38 77.24 56.08
CA ALA A 724 0.24 76.41 56.46
C ALA A 724 -0.67 77.15 57.46
N ALA A 725 -0.08 77.72 58.53
CA ALA A 725 -0.79 78.49 59.55
C ALA A 725 -1.48 79.73 58.99
N THR A 726 -1.00 80.26 57.86
CA THR A 726 -1.62 81.40 57.15
C THR A 726 -2.67 80.99 56.12
N GLY A 727 -2.98 79.69 55.97
CA GLY A 727 -4.02 79.18 55.07
C GLY A 727 -3.52 78.70 53.70
N PHE A 728 -2.23 78.38 53.56
CA PHE A 728 -1.62 77.89 52.31
C PHE A 728 -2.01 78.73 51.08
N LEU A 729 -2.57 78.08 50.04
CA LEU A 729 -2.95 78.68 48.76
C LEU A 729 -4.16 79.61 48.85
N THR A 730 -4.99 79.43 49.87
CA THR A 730 -6.14 80.30 50.15
C THR A 730 -5.80 81.47 51.08
N GLY A 731 -4.57 81.46 51.64
CA GLY A 731 -4.04 82.51 52.49
C GLY A 731 -3.52 83.72 51.71
N PRO A 732 -3.15 84.80 52.41
CA PRO A 732 -2.72 86.07 51.80
C PRO A 732 -1.43 85.96 50.99
N LEU A 733 -0.60 84.92 51.21
CA LEU A 733 0.67 84.73 50.50
C LEU A 733 0.50 84.04 49.14
N GLY A 734 -0.55 83.21 48.95
CA GLY A 734 -0.79 82.49 47.70
C GLY A 734 0.32 81.49 47.34
N TYR A 735 0.62 81.36 46.04
CA TYR A 735 1.58 80.39 45.52
C TYR A 735 3.04 80.79 45.78
N PRO A 736 3.94 79.84 46.10
CA PRO A 736 5.38 80.09 46.08
C PRO A 736 5.86 80.42 44.66
N THR A 737 6.72 81.43 44.53
CA THR A 737 7.32 81.87 43.26
C THR A 737 8.78 81.43 43.11
N THR A 738 9.43 81.04 44.21
CA THR A 738 10.78 80.47 44.22
C THR A 738 10.86 79.21 45.08
N ALA A 739 11.94 78.43 44.93
CA ALA A 739 12.33 77.47 45.96
C ALA A 739 12.80 78.21 47.23
N GLN A 740 12.75 77.52 48.37
CA GLN A 740 13.41 77.99 49.60
C GLN A 740 14.92 78.06 49.37
N THR A 741 15.53 79.17 49.76
CA THR A 741 16.99 79.37 49.77
C THR A 741 17.44 79.66 51.19
N CYS A 742 18.52 79.04 51.62
CA CYS A 742 19.16 79.32 52.91
C CYS A 742 20.56 79.87 52.68
N ASN A 743 21.02 80.77 53.55
CA ASN A 743 22.41 81.20 53.56
C ASN A 743 23.34 80.02 53.94
N PRO A 744 24.66 80.12 53.71
CA PRO A 744 25.59 79.01 53.98
C PRO A 744 25.59 78.52 55.43
N SER A 745 25.26 79.37 56.40
CA SER A 745 25.16 78.98 57.81
C SER A 745 23.83 78.30 58.17
N GLY A 746 22.83 78.37 57.28
CA GLY A 746 21.48 77.85 57.52
C GLY A 746 20.62 78.69 58.46
N ASP A 747 21.16 79.76 59.04
CA ASP A 747 20.48 80.58 60.05
C ASP A 747 19.46 81.56 59.47
N LEU A 748 19.47 81.77 58.15
CA LEU A 748 18.45 82.53 57.43
C LEU A 748 18.01 81.74 56.21
N CYS A 749 16.76 81.30 56.23
CA CYS A 749 16.08 80.72 55.08
C CYS A 749 14.96 81.64 54.60
N THR A 750 14.77 81.75 53.28
CA THR A 750 13.73 82.58 52.69
C THR A 750 13.03 81.86 51.54
N GLN A 751 11.74 82.12 51.36
CA GLN A 751 10.99 81.68 50.18
C GLN A 751 10.06 82.79 49.74
N GLN A 752 10.04 83.06 48.43
CA GLN A 752 9.16 84.05 47.82
C GLN A 752 7.81 83.42 47.49
N PHE A 753 6.74 84.18 47.73
CA PHE A 753 5.36 83.87 47.37
C PHE A 753 4.75 85.03 46.60
N ALA A 754 3.66 84.78 45.89
CA ALA A 754 2.97 85.80 45.09
C ALA A 754 2.53 87.02 45.92
N GLY A 755 2.14 86.78 47.18
CA GLY A 755 1.69 87.82 48.12
C GLY A 755 2.73 88.30 49.13
N GLY A 756 4.01 87.91 49.01
CA GLY A 756 5.08 88.36 49.92
C GLY A 756 6.18 87.33 50.14
N ARG A 757 7.15 87.63 51.02
CA ARG A 757 8.26 86.74 51.34
C ARG A 757 8.10 86.18 52.75
N ILE A 758 8.27 84.87 52.91
CA ILE A 758 8.49 84.28 54.24
C ILE A 758 9.99 84.16 54.47
N SER A 759 10.46 84.67 55.61
CA SER A 759 11.83 84.49 56.09
C SER A 759 11.80 83.73 57.43
N TRP A 760 12.78 82.89 57.67
CA TRP A 760 12.95 82.17 58.94
C TRP A 760 14.37 82.34 59.47
N THR A 761 14.48 82.62 60.77
CA THR A 761 15.73 82.50 61.54
C THR A 761 15.48 81.76 62.84
N ALA A 762 16.52 81.14 63.41
CA ALA A 762 16.41 80.45 64.69
C ALA A 762 15.94 81.38 65.83
N ALA A 763 16.34 82.66 65.79
CA ALA A 763 16.01 83.65 66.83
C ALA A 763 14.57 84.19 66.74
N ARG A 764 13.99 84.30 65.53
CA ARG A 764 12.70 84.96 65.31
C ARG A 764 11.57 84.01 64.93
N GLY A 765 11.90 82.76 64.57
CA GLY A 765 10.95 81.90 63.90
C GLY A 765 10.64 82.41 62.48
N ALA A 766 9.57 81.90 61.89
CA ALA A 766 9.16 82.29 60.54
C ALA A 766 8.27 83.55 60.60
N TYR A 767 8.50 84.48 59.68
CA TYR A 767 7.76 85.74 59.59
C TYR A 767 7.63 86.22 58.14
N ILE A 768 6.58 86.99 57.87
CA ILE A 768 6.40 87.70 56.60
C ILE A 768 7.27 88.95 56.63
N GLY A 769 8.03 89.21 55.56
CA GLY A 769 8.81 90.43 55.41
C GLY A 769 9.09 90.73 53.96
#